data_AF-A0A7H8QYW9-F1
#
_entry.id   AF-A0A7H8QYW9-F1
#
_cell.length_a   1.000
_cell.length_b   1.000
_cell.length_c   1.000
_cell.angle_alpha   90.00
_cell.angle_beta   90.00
_cell.angle_gamma   90.00
#
_symmetry.space_group_name_H-M   'P 1'
#
loop_
_entity.id
_entity.type
_entity.pdbx_description
1 polymer ?
#
loop_
_entity_poly.entity_id
_entity_poly.type
_entity_poly.pdbx_seq_one_letter_code
_entity_poly.pdbx_strand_id
1 'polypeptide(L)'
;MAMRARQKIRAPRKTLGNKKDDFDAIWGVLSSAFHEIHMKNASSLSFEELYRSSYKIVVLTSKGDSLYDNVRDLEQEWLSGTVCQRIVSSVSPVLLLDIDPADTTDQANERRAAGEKLLKAIKNAWEDHQLCMGMITDVLMYMDRNTSSGQKPSIYTASMCLFRDHVLRAIAPNTKKTLYKIFESTVLFMVQLERSGEIIDRPLIRHCIYMLEGLYETYEEEESSKLYLTVFEPAFLEISKVFYRSEGSRLLETADAATFCRTTSDRISEEEERCNATVSKFSELKVKAVIDEELIQRNISEVIKLEGSGVRYMLDHHRVDDLRNLYELNTRIDAKKTALTNAVQERIVQLGDEINAAALAFTTAAPSKPEDREGVAESEKSKEPKEKPSVSPANQQTVAAIKWVDDILNLKKKFDTIWEQAFSSDRGMHTSFTNSFSDFINSNSRSSEYLSLFFDENLKKGIKGKTDAEVDSLLDDGITLLRYIRDKDLFETYFKKHLSRRLLMKRSVSMDVERQMISKMKMEVGNQFTQRLESMFKDVAVSEDLSNGYRAHMAKIGSDSKRIELDISVLTSTMWPMEIMSKPKDGEVQLPCIFPKEVETVRQSFEKFYLDKHSGRKLSWQGSMGTADVRATFTRSDGKVSRHELSVSTYAMVILLLFNDLPAEESLTYEEIQARTRIPDNDLIRNLQSLAVAPKTRVLKKEPMSKDVKPTDRFFYNAGFKSQFFKVRIGVVSGGGNKVENQSERKETEKKMNEERGSTIEAAVVRIMKQRKKLVHAQLLTEVLGQLASRFDPDVSMIKKRIESLIDREYLERIADSDPPAYSYVA
;
A
#
# COMPACT_ATOMS: atom_id res chain seq x y z
N MET A 1 97.59 20.39 -8.38
CA MET A 1 97.42 21.76 -8.91
C MET A 1 97.08 21.68 -10.39
N ALA A 2 95.95 22.25 -10.80
CA ALA A 2 95.81 23.07 -12.02
C ALA A 2 94.33 23.40 -12.23
N MET A 3 93.88 24.52 -11.66
CA MET A 3 92.65 25.18 -12.09
C MET A 3 92.80 25.52 -13.57
N ARG A 4 91.96 24.93 -14.44
CA ARG A 4 91.89 25.34 -15.84
C ARG A 4 91.17 26.70 -15.91
N ALA A 5 91.91 27.69 -16.39
CA ALA A 5 91.54 29.09 -16.42
C ALA A 5 90.22 29.37 -17.17
N ARG A 6 89.36 30.20 -16.57
CA ARG A 6 88.26 30.89 -17.27
C ARG A 6 88.85 31.75 -18.39
N GLN A 7 88.44 31.50 -19.64
CA GLN A 7 88.73 32.39 -20.76
C GLN A 7 88.09 33.76 -20.49
N LYS A 8 88.92 34.80 -20.32
CA LYS A 8 88.48 36.20 -20.31
C LYS A 8 88.28 36.65 -21.76
N ILE A 9 87.03 36.78 -22.19
CA ILE A 9 86.67 37.49 -23.43
C ILE A 9 86.80 39.00 -23.16
N ARG A 10 87.54 39.70 -24.02
CA ARG A 10 87.76 41.15 -23.96
C ARG A 10 86.47 41.88 -24.33
N ALA A 11 86.04 42.84 -23.51
CA ALA A 11 84.83 43.63 -23.76
C ALA A 11 84.96 44.46 -25.06
N PRO A 12 83.97 44.45 -25.97
CA PRO A 12 83.91 45.42 -27.04
C PRO A 12 83.56 46.81 -26.48
N ARG A 13 84.13 47.86 -27.09
CA ARG A 13 83.87 49.26 -26.72
C ARG A 13 82.35 49.54 -26.79
N LYS A 14 81.78 49.96 -25.67
CA LYS A 14 80.45 50.59 -25.55
C LYS A 14 80.38 51.78 -26.51
N THR A 15 79.70 51.62 -27.65
CA THR A 15 78.93 52.71 -28.23
C THR A 15 77.58 52.70 -27.53
N LEU A 16 77.36 53.62 -26.58
CA LEU A 16 76.02 53.91 -26.09
C LEU A 16 75.24 54.58 -27.23
N GLY A 17 74.53 53.78 -28.03
CA GLY A 17 73.32 54.24 -28.71
C GLY A 17 72.18 54.32 -27.69
N ASN A 18 71.33 55.34 -27.82
CA ASN A 18 70.22 55.64 -26.92
C ASN A 18 69.25 54.44 -26.78
N LYS A 19 69.42 53.64 -25.72
CA LYS A 19 68.53 52.52 -25.37
C LYS A 19 67.06 52.92 -25.08
N LYS A 20 66.77 54.23 -24.98
CA LYS A 20 65.44 54.76 -24.70
C LYS A 20 64.67 55.03 -26.00
N ASP A 21 65.33 55.63 -26.99
CA ASP A 21 64.75 55.92 -28.31
C ASP A 21 64.45 54.64 -29.11
N ASP A 22 65.27 53.58 -28.95
CA ASP A 22 64.99 52.28 -29.57
C ASP A 22 63.74 51.59 -28.97
N PHE A 23 63.43 51.80 -27.68
CA PHE A 23 62.23 51.21 -27.08
C PHE A 23 60.96 51.92 -27.56
N ASP A 24 60.95 53.25 -27.56
CA ASP A 24 59.78 54.04 -27.95
C ASP A 24 59.49 53.91 -29.46
N ALA A 25 60.53 53.78 -30.30
CA ALA A 25 60.37 53.53 -31.74
C ALA A 25 59.82 52.13 -32.04
N ILE A 26 60.34 51.08 -31.37
CA ILE A 26 59.86 49.70 -31.58
C ILE A 26 58.47 49.51 -30.94
N TRP A 27 58.18 50.18 -29.82
CA TRP A 27 56.85 50.23 -29.22
C TRP A 27 55.85 50.95 -30.15
N GLY A 28 56.24 52.06 -30.79
CA GLY A 28 55.38 52.73 -31.78
C GLY A 28 54.98 51.83 -32.94
N VAL A 29 55.90 50.98 -33.42
CA VAL A 29 55.62 49.97 -34.46
C VAL A 29 54.67 48.88 -33.94
N LEU A 30 54.89 48.37 -32.72
CA LEU A 30 54.02 47.37 -32.11
C LEU A 30 52.63 47.90 -31.78
N SER A 31 52.52 49.12 -31.23
CA SER A 31 51.25 49.78 -30.91
C SER A 31 50.43 50.09 -32.16
N SER A 32 51.07 50.52 -33.25
CA SER A 32 50.40 50.72 -34.54
C SER A 32 49.91 49.39 -35.12
N ALA A 33 50.72 48.33 -35.02
CA ALA A 33 50.34 46.99 -35.47
C ALA A 33 49.19 46.39 -34.64
N PHE A 34 49.18 46.58 -33.31
CA PHE A 34 48.08 46.17 -32.45
C PHE A 34 46.80 46.96 -32.75
N HIS A 35 46.90 48.26 -33.07
CA HIS A 35 45.76 49.05 -33.51
C HIS A 35 45.21 48.58 -34.88
N GLU A 36 46.08 48.21 -35.82
CA GLU A 36 45.69 47.63 -37.12
C GLU A 36 45.04 46.24 -36.96
N ILE A 37 45.52 45.43 -36.02
CA ILE A 37 44.89 44.15 -35.63
C ILE A 37 43.48 44.39 -35.09
N HIS A 38 43.29 45.34 -34.19
CA HIS A 38 41.99 45.73 -33.64
C HIS A 38 41.04 46.34 -34.68
N MET A 39 41.56 46.97 -35.73
CA MET A 39 40.80 47.52 -36.86
C MET A 39 40.55 46.50 -37.99
N LYS A 40 40.83 45.21 -37.76
CA LYS A 40 40.66 44.10 -38.71
C LYS A 40 41.47 44.22 -40.00
N ASN A 41 42.59 44.95 -39.97
CA ASN A 41 43.48 45.14 -41.12
C ASN A 41 44.80 44.35 -40.96
N ALA A 42 44.70 43.08 -40.55
CA ALA A 42 45.86 42.26 -40.23
C ALA A 42 46.63 41.72 -41.46
N SER A 43 46.08 41.84 -42.67
CA SER A 43 46.66 41.27 -43.90
C SER A 43 47.96 41.97 -44.37
N SER A 44 48.21 43.20 -43.93
CA SER A 44 49.42 43.97 -44.27
C SER A 44 50.59 43.75 -43.30
N LEU A 45 50.38 42.99 -42.22
CA LEU A 45 51.34 42.83 -41.13
C LEU A 45 52.14 41.53 -41.27
N SER A 46 53.47 41.61 -41.11
CA SER A 46 54.33 40.45 -40.99
C SER A 46 54.44 40.02 -39.52
N PHE A 47 53.73 38.95 -39.15
CA PHE A 47 53.75 38.41 -37.78
C PHE A 47 55.15 38.01 -37.30
N GLU A 48 56.03 37.59 -38.22
CA GLU A 48 57.42 37.25 -37.89
C GLU A 48 58.25 38.49 -37.54
N GLU A 49 58.03 39.61 -38.23
CA GLU A 49 58.71 40.87 -37.93
C GLU A 49 58.24 41.50 -36.62
N LEU A 50 56.93 41.40 -36.33
CA LEU A 50 56.35 41.82 -35.06
C LEU A 50 56.86 40.97 -33.90
N TYR A 51 56.93 39.64 -34.08
CA TYR A 51 57.53 38.73 -33.09
C TYR A 51 59.02 39.01 -32.86
N ARG A 52 59.79 39.27 -33.93
CA ARG A 52 61.21 39.66 -33.80
C ARG A 52 61.36 41.01 -33.07
N SER A 53 60.42 41.92 -33.26
CA SER A 53 60.40 43.23 -32.60
C SER A 53 60.05 43.11 -31.12
N SER A 54 59.06 42.29 -30.75
CA SER A 54 58.74 41.98 -29.36
C SER A 54 59.91 41.24 -28.67
N TYR A 55 60.54 40.27 -29.36
CA TYR A 55 61.74 39.57 -28.89
C TYR A 55 62.91 40.52 -28.62
N LYS A 56 63.17 41.45 -29.54
CA LYS A 56 64.23 42.47 -29.36
C LYS A 56 63.98 43.32 -28.12
N ILE A 57 62.76 43.76 -27.87
CA ILE A 57 62.43 44.53 -26.65
C ILE A 57 62.72 43.69 -25.40
N VAL A 58 62.19 42.47 -25.32
CA VAL A 58 62.31 41.61 -24.13
C VAL A 58 63.77 41.23 -23.84
N VAL A 59 64.54 40.86 -24.87
CA VAL A 59 65.91 40.34 -24.71
C VAL A 59 66.98 41.45 -24.63
N LEU A 60 66.86 42.54 -25.39
CA LEU A 60 67.91 43.57 -25.44
C LEU A 60 67.76 44.68 -24.40
N THR A 61 66.52 44.97 -23.96
CA THR A 61 66.28 46.09 -23.02
C THR A 61 65.99 45.65 -21.58
N SER A 62 65.76 44.34 -21.33
CA SER A 62 65.38 43.82 -20.00
C SER A 62 64.13 44.51 -19.40
N LYS A 63 63.28 45.10 -20.25
CA LYS A 63 62.04 45.82 -19.86
C LYS A 63 60.78 45.04 -20.28
N GLY A 64 60.70 43.77 -19.91
CA GLY A 64 59.50 42.95 -20.13
C GLY A 64 58.28 43.49 -19.38
N ASP A 65 58.47 43.97 -18.15
CA ASP A 65 57.40 44.52 -17.32
C ASP A 65 56.78 45.80 -17.89
N SER A 66 57.60 46.73 -18.41
CA SER A 66 57.09 47.96 -19.02
C SER A 66 56.37 47.72 -20.33
N LEU A 67 56.75 46.69 -21.09
CA LEU A 67 56.02 46.28 -22.30
C LEU A 67 54.64 45.70 -21.92
N TYR A 68 54.57 44.88 -20.87
CA TYR A 68 53.32 44.33 -20.36
C TYR A 68 52.36 45.44 -19.88
N ASP A 69 52.85 46.40 -19.09
CA ASP A 69 52.02 47.52 -18.61
C ASP A 69 51.55 48.41 -19.78
N ASN A 70 52.41 48.69 -20.77
CA ASN A 70 52.03 49.49 -21.94
C ASN A 70 51.00 48.78 -22.86
N VAL A 71 51.09 47.45 -23.01
CA VAL A 71 50.07 46.66 -23.74
C VAL A 71 48.75 46.67 -22.99
N ARG A 72 48.77 46.49 -21.67
CA ARG A 72 47.58 46.56 -20.82
C ARG A 72 46.89 47.93 -20.93
N ASP A 73 47.66 49.01 -20.91
CA ASP A 73 47.13 50.38 -20.97
C ASP A 73 46.56 50.69 -22.38
N LEU A 74 47.18 50.20 -23.45
CA LEU A 74 46.66 50.30 -24.83
C LEU A 74 45.33 49.55 -25.00
N GLU A 75 45.24 48.33 -24.46
CA GLU A 75 44.00 47.54 -24.47
C GLU A 75 42.90 48.23 -23.65
N GLN A 76 43.26 48.82 -22.51
CA GLN A 76 42.32 49.58 -21.69
C GLN A 76 41.76 50.81 -22.43
N GLU A 77 42.61 51.57 -23.12
CA GLU A 77 42.18 52.73 -23.92
C GLU A 77 41.28 52.31 -25.08
N TRP A 78 41.61 51.22 -25.77
CA TRP A 78 40.80 50.70 -26.87
C TRP A 78 39.41 50.20 -26.41
N LEU A 79 39.38 49.43 -25.33
CA LEU A 79 38.15 48.88 -24.76
C LEU A 79 37.23 49.98 -24.21
N SER A 80 37.80 50.98 -23.52
CA SER A 80 37.04 52.10 -22.96
C SER A 80 36.60 53.12 -24.01
N GLY A 81 37.45 53.40 -25.00
CA GLY A 81 37.19 54.40 -26.05
C GLY A 81 36.27 53.90 -27.14
N THR A 82 36.60 52.77 -27.78
CA THR A 82 35.94 52.34 -29.02
C THR A 82 34.87 51.28 -28.78
N VAL A 83 35.18 50.25 -27.97
CA VAL A 83 34.31 49.09 -27.79
C VAL A 83 33.12 49.42 -26.89
N CYS A 84 33.36 50.10 -25.76
CA CYS A 84 32.30 50.54 -24.85
C CYS A 84 31.31 51.49 -25.55
N GLN A 85 31.78 52.47 -26.34
CA GLN A 85 30.91 53.39 -27.07
C GLN A 85 30.03 52.68 -28.10
N ARG A 86 30.57 51.67 -28.82
CA ARG A 86 29.80 50.86 -29.77
C ARG A 86 28.68 50.08 -29.08
N ILE A 87 28.96 49.48 -27.91
CA ILE A 87 27.95 48.72 -27.16
C ILE A 87 26.91 49.65 -26.54
N VAL A 88 27.33 50.78 -25.96
CA VAL A 88 26.44 51.81 -25.41
C VAL A 88 25.51 52.38 -26.47
N SER A 89 25.99 52.64 -27.69
CA SER A 89 25.14 53.10 -28.80
C SER A 89 24.09 52.08 -29.25
N SER A 90 24.28 50.81 -28.88
CA SER A 90 23.34 49.72 -29.16
C SER A 90 22.31 49.52 -28.05
N VAL A 91 22.42 50.22 -26.91
CA VAL A 91 21.46 50.18 -25.80
C VAL A 91 20.24 51.05 -26.16
N SER A 92 19.09 50.41 -26.36
CA SER A 92 17.81 51.11 -26.55
C SER A 92 17.22 51.57 -25.21
N PRO A 93 16.55 52.74 -25.14
CA PRO A 93 15.89 53.22 -23.91
C PRO A 93 14.86 52.25 -23.32
N VAL A 94 14.26 51.40 -24.15
CA VAL A 94 13.27 50.38 -23.75
C VAL A 94 13.86 49.33 -22.80
N LEU A 95 15.19 49.09 -22.87
CA LEU A 95 15.89 48.15 -21.98
C LEU A 95 16.22 48.75 -20.60
N LEU A 96 16.02 50.06 -20.43
CA LEU A 96 16.33 50.77 -19.18
C LEU A 96 15.11 50.89 -18.25
N LEU A 97 13.91 50.57 -18.74
CA LEU A 97 12.67 50.64 -17.98
C LEU A 97 12.51 49.39 -17.09
N ASP A 98 12.35 49.61 -15.79
CA ASP A 98 11.87 48.60 -14.84
C ASP A 98 10.35 48.50 -15.02
N ILE A 99 9.89 47.61 -15.90
CA ILE A 99 8.47 47.46 -16.22
C ILE A 99 7.90 46.28 -15.44
N ASP A 100 6.75 46.51 -14.81
CA ASP A 100 5.93 45.53 -14.10
C ASP A 100 5.41 44.44 -15.07
N PRO A 101 5.19 43.18 -14.62
CA PRO A 101 4.79 42.06 -15.49
C PRO A 101 3.45 42.19 -16.24
N ALA A 102 2.68 43.26 -16.03
CA ALA A 102 1.29 43.39 -16.46
C ALA A 102 1.06 43.98 -17.88
N ASP A 103 2.06 44.58 -18.52
CA ASP A 103 1.91 45.27 -19.83
C ASP A 103 2.47 44.43 -21.02
N THR A 104 2.13 43.14 -21.07
CA THR A 104 3.07 42.09 -21.47
C THR A 104 3.12 41.65 -22.94
N THR A 105 2.38 42.21 -23.90
CA THR A 105 2.38 41.63 -25.28
C THR A 105 3.04 42.53 -26.32
N ASP A 106 2.63 43.80 -26.43
CA ASP A 106 3.15 44.68 -27.49
C ASP A 106 4.56 45.21 -27.18
N GLN A 107 4.83 45.55 -25.92
CA GLN A 107 6.15 46.01 -25.48
C GLN A 107 7.19 44.87 -25.36
N ALA A 108 6.73 43.62 -25.22
CA ALA A 108 7.60 42.46 -25.11
C ALA A 108 8.35 42.18 -26.42
N ASN A 109 7.69 42.37 -27.56
CA ASN A 109 8.31 42.19 -28.88
C ASN A 109 9.36 43.26 -29.19
N GLU A 110 9.08 44.52 -28.85
CA GLU A 110 10.05 45.61 -29.01
C GLU A 110 11.25 45.43 -28.08
N ARG A 111 11.00 45.01 -26.84
CA ARG A 111 12.05 44.69 -25.86
C ARG A 111 12.88 43.49 -26.30
N ARG A 112 12.27 42.46 -26.90
CA ARG A 112 12.96 41.31 -27.49
C ARG A 112 13.88 41.75 -28.62
N ALA A 113 13.38 42.51 -29.59
CA ALA A 113 14.18 43.01 -30.72
C ALA A 113 15.34 43.91 -30.26
N ALA A 114 15.11 44.79 -29.28
CA ALA A 114 16.14 45.61 -28.68
C ALA A 114 17.19 44.78 -27.92
N GLY A 115 16.74 43.78 -27.18
CA GLY A 115 17.61 42.85 -26.45
C GLY A 115 18.50 42.03 -27.37
N GLU A 116 17.95 41.47 -28.45
CA GLU A 116 18.74 40.73 -29.45
C GLU A 116 19.80 41.61 -30.13
N LYS A 117 19.47 42.86 -30.43
CA LYS A 117 20.42 43.81 -31.01
C LYS A 117 21.59 44.06 -30.05
N LEU A 118 21.31 44.25 -28.77
CA LEU A 118 22.33 44.41 -27.73
C LEU A 118 23.19 43.15 -27.58
N LEU A 119 22.56 41.97 -27.48
CA LEU A 119 23.27 40.69 -27.33
C LEU A 119 24.15 40.39 -28.55
N LYS A 120 23.69 40.67 -29.78
CA LYS A 120 24.49 40.54 -31.01
C LYS A 120 25.69 41.50 -31.00
N ALA A 121 25.51 42.73 -30.54
CA ALA A 121 26.61 43.69 -30.43
C ALA A 121 27.68 43.22 -29.43
N ILE A 122 27.26 42.70 -28.27
CA ILE A 122 28.17 42.15 -27.25
C ILE A 122 28.87 40.88 -27.77
N LYS A 123 28.12 39.97 -28.40
CA LYS A 123 28.67 38.75 -29.01
C LYS A 123 29.77 39.10 -30.02
N ASN A 124 29.48 39.96 -30.99
CA ASN A 124 30.45 40.34 -32.02
C ASN A 124 31.68 41.01 -31.41
N ALA A 125 31.48 41.90 -30.42
CA ALA A 125 32.60 42.54 -29.72
C ALA A 125 33.48 41.54 -28.97
N TRP A 126 32.88 40.50 -28.38
CA TRP A 126 33.61 39.43 -27.69
C TRP A 126 34.37 38.51 -28.66
N GLU A 127 33.74 38.06 -29.74
CA GLU A 127 34.40 37.23 -30.77
C GLU A 127 35.58 37.98 -31.42
N ASP A 128 35.38 39.26 -31.73
CA ASP A 128 36.43 40.13 -32.23
C ASP A 128 37.58 40.27 -31.22
N HIS A 129 37.26 40.47 -29.94
CA HIS A 129 38.27 40.57 -28.87
C HIS A 129 39.05 39.26 -28.70
N GLN A 130 38.38 38.10 -28.71
CA GLN A 130 39.05 36.80 -28.61
C GLN A 130 40.01 36.55 -29.78
N LEU A 131 39.60 36.88 -31.00
CA LEU A 131 40.43 36.73 -32.19
C LEU A 131 41.63 37.68 -32.16
N CYS A 132 41.41 38.95 -31.82
CA CYS A 132 42.48 39.95 -31.69
C CYS A 132 43.49 39.55 -30.60
N MET A 133 42.99 39.10 -29.45
CA MET A 133 43.84 38.65 -28.35
C MET A 133 44.65 37.41 -28.71
N GLY A 134 44.07 36.43 -29.42
CA GLY A 134 44.82 35.28 -29.93
C GLY A 134 46.03 35.70 -30.79
N MET A 135 45.80 36.61 -31.73
CA MET A 135 46.88 37.15 -32.58
C MET A 135 47.93 37.94 -31.79
N ILE A 136 47.51 38.75 -30.81
CA ILE A 136 48.41 39.55 -29.96
C ILE A 136 49.24 38.65 -29.05
N THR A 137 48.65 37.59 -28.49
CA THR A 137 49.37 36.60 -27.68
C THR A 137 50.38 35.81 -28.48
N ASP A 138 50.11 35.50 -29.74
CA ASP A 138 51.07 34.84 -30.63
C ASP A 138 52.28 35.74 -30.93
N VAL A 139 52.05 37.04 -31.16
CA VAL A 139 53.11 38.05 -31.35
C VAL A 139 53.93 38.25 -30.06
N LEU A 140 53.29 38.16 -28.89
CA LEU A 140 53.90 38.37 -27.58
C LEU A 140 54.32 37.07 -26.87
N MET A 141 54.27 35.93 -27.56
CA MET A 141 54.50 34.59 -27.00
C MET A 141 55.81 34.46 -26.22
N TYR A 142 56.89 35.10 -26.70
CA TYR A 142 58.17 35.09 -26.00
C TYR A 142 58.17 35.94 -24.73
N MET A 143 57.44 37.06 -24.72
CA MET A 143 57.27 37.88 -23.53
C MET A 143 56.48 37.07 -22.48
N ASP A 144 55.33 36.54 -22.86
CA ASP A 144 54.44 35.80 -21.96
C ASP A 144 55.17 34.62 -21.30
N ARG A 145 55.97 33.87 -22.06
CA ARG A 145 56.81 32.77 -21.53
C ARG A 145 57.88 33.23 -20.53
N ASN A 146 58.39 34.46 -20.64
CA ASN A 146 59.49 34.97 -19.81
C ASN A 146 58.99 35.81 -18.61
N THR A 147 57.86 36.52 -18.74
CA THR A 147 57.26 37.35 -17.68
C THR A 147 56.31 36.56 -16.76
N SER A 148 55.73 35.46 -17.22
CA SER A 148 54.87 34.58 -16.40
C SER A 148 55.58 33.89 -15.23
N SER A 149 56.92 33.96 -15.16
CA SER A 149 57.69 33.42 -14.02
C SER A 149 57.65 34.32 -12.77
N GLY A 150 57.08 35.53 -12.85
CA GLY A 150 56.99 36.47 -11.73
C GLY A 150 55.59 37.02 -11.54
N GLN A 151 54.74 36.32 -10.77
CA GLN A 151 53.51 36.81 -10.12
C GLN A 151 52.43 37.54 -10.95
N LYS A 152 52.60 37.73 -12.26
CA LYS A 152 51.65 38.41 -13.16
C LYS A 152 50.92 37.39 -14.04
N PRO A 153 49.59 37.54 -14.24
CA PRO A 153 48.81 36.66 -15.11
C PRO A 153 49.21 36.87 -16.58
N SER A 154 48.95 35.86 -17.42
CA SER A 154 49.19 35.95 -18.86
C SER A 154 48.47 37.17 -19.46
N ILE A 155 49.00 37.72 -20.55
CA ILE A 155 48.36 38.86 -21.24
C ILE A 155 46.95 38.49 -21.68
N TYR A 156 46.73 37.24 -22.08
CA TYR A 156 45.41 36.72 -22.43
C TYR A 156 44.45 36.86 -21.25
N THR A 157 44.80 36.30 -20.10
CA THR A 157 43.99 36.33 -18.87
C THR A 157 43.77 37.77 -18.38
N ALA A 158 44.81 38.61 -18.44
CA ALA A 158 44.73 40.02 -18.07
C ALA A 158 43.79 40.81 -19.01
N SER A 159 43.86 40.58 -20.31
CA SER A 159 43.02 41.26 -21.30
C SER A 159 41.56 40.79 -21.25
N MET A 160 41.31 39.54 -20.85
CA MET A 160 39.96 39.06 -20.54
C MET A 160 39.40 39.69 -19.26
N CYS A 161 40.23 39.88 -18.22
CA CYS A 161 39.84 40.63 -17.02
C CYS A 161 39.58 42.11 -17.33
N LEU A 162 40.36 42.73 -18.23
CA LEU A 162 40.15 44.10 -18.69
C LEU A 162 38.83 44.25 -19.45
N PHE A 163 38.43 43.27 -20.27
CA PHE A 163 37.13 43.25 -20.93
C PHE A 163 35.99 43.21 -19.88
N ARG A 164 36.12 42.37 -18.84
CA ARG A 164 35.15 42.36 -17.73
C ARG A 164 35.06 43.74 -17.05
N ASP A 165 36.18 44.35 -16.69
CA ASP A 165 36.19 45.58 -15.89
C ASP A 165 35.80 46.83 -16.68
N HIS A 166 36.16 46.91 -17.97
CA HIS A 166 35.94 48.11 -18.78
C HIS A 166 34.76 47.99 -19.75
N VAL A 167 34.30 46.79 -20.07
CA VAL A 167 33.13 46.58 -20.93
C VAL A 167 31.93 46.16 -20.10
N LEU A 168 32.01 45.04 -19.36
CA LEU A 168 30.86 44.54 -18.60
C LEU A 168 30.55 45.38 -17.36
N ARG A 169 31.57 45.85 -16.63
CA ARG A 169 31.41 46.71 -15.44
C ARG A 169 31.29 48.21 -15.78
N ALA A 170 31.27 48.57 -17.06
CA ALA A 170 31.04 49.94 -17.49
C ALA A 170 29.66 50.44 -17.03
N ILE A 171 29.61 51.69 -16.57
CA ILE A 171 28.36 52.38 -16.26
C ILE A 171 27.79 52.91 -17.56
N ALA A 172 26.57 52.51 -17.90
CA ALA A 172 25.89 53.05 -19.08
C ALA A 172 25.58 54.55 -18.84
N PRO A 173 25.84 55.43 -19.82
CA PRO A 173 25.50 56.85 -19.66
C PRO A 173 23.99 57.00 -19.42
N ASN A 174 23.64 57.90 -18.49
CA ASN A 174 22.27 58.21 -18.04
C ASN A 174 21.56 57.17 -17.15
N THR A 175 22.26 56.18 -16.59
CA THR A 175 21.71 55.32 -15.51
C THR A 175 22.77 54.94 -14.47
N LYS A 176 22.37 54.75 -13.20
CA LYS A 176 23.23 54.15 -12.15
C LYS A 176 23.41 52.62 -12.32
N LYS A 177 22.95 52.04 -13.44
CA LYS A 177 22.99 50.60 -13.72
C LYS A 177 24.21 50.27 -14.57
N THR A 178 24.95 49.26 -14.15
CA THR A 178 26.07 48.68 -14.89
C THR A 178 25.56 47.98 -16.16
N LEU A 179 26.31 48.02 -17.26
CA LEU A 179 25.97 47.33 -18.50
C LEU A 179 25.72 45.83 -18.27
N TYR A 180 26.47 45.21 -17.36
CA TYR A 180 26.21 43.86 -16.88
C TYR A 180 24.78 43.65 -16.38
N LYS A 181 24.21 44.56 -15.57
CA LYS A 181 22.83 44.42 -15.05
C LYS A 181 21.78 44.53 -16.15
N ILE A 182 22.04 45.35 -17.18
CA ILE A 182 21.16 45.49 -18.35
C ILE A 182 21.23 44.21 -19.20
N PHE A 183 22.45 43.69 -19.41
CA PHE A 183 22.67 42.41 -20.07
C PHE A 183 22.00 41.25 -19.33
N GLU A 184 22.23 41.15 -18.02
CA GLU A 184 21.66 40.14 -17.11
C GLU A 184 20.13 40.17 -17.17
N SER A 185 19.51 41.33 -16.93
CA SER A 185 18.04 41.47 -17.02
C SER A 185 17.48 41.17 -18.41
N THR A 186 18.23 41.45 -19.48
CA THR A 186 17.83 41.12 -20.85
C THR A 186 17.86 39.62 -21.10
N VAL A 187 18.94 38.94 -20.70
CA VAL A 187 19.06 37.48 -20.84
C VAL A 187 17.99 36.77 -20.01
N LEU A 188 17.76 37.22 -18.77
CA LEU A 188 16.75 36.66 -17.89
C LEU A 188 15.32 36.87 -18.45
N PHE A 189 15.04 38.04 -19.04
CA PHE A 189 13.78 38.30 -19.73
C PHE A 189 13.57 37.37 -20.94
N MET A 190 14.60 37.13 -21.75
CA MET A 190 14.53 36.19 -22.88
C MET A 190 14.22 34.76 -22.41
N VAL A 191 14.82 34.34 -21.30
CA VAL A 191 14.53 33.03 -20.69
C VAL A 191 13.08 32.95 -20.19
N GLN A 192 12.55 34.04 -19.63
CA GLN A 192 11.14 34.09 -19.22
C GLN A 192 10.19 34.02 -20.42
N LEU A 193 10.52 34.67 -21.54
CA LEU A 193 9.75 34.57 -22.80
C LEU A 193 9.75 33.14 -23.36
N GLU A 194 10.89 32.45 -23.32
CA GLU A 194 10.98 31.05 -23.70
C GLU A 194 10.10 30.16 -22.80
N ARG A 195 10.03 30.43 -21.49
CA ARG A 195 9.15 29.71 -20.55
C ARG A 195 7.66 29.93 -20.84
N SER A 196 7.29 31.08 -21.39
CA SER A 196 5.92 31.32 -21.88
C SER A 196 5.62 30.71 -23.26
N GLY A 197 6.61 30.09 -23.92
CA GLY A 197 6.45 29.43 -25.21
C GLY A 197 6.80 30.28 -26.44
N GLU A 198 7.42 31.46 -26.24
CA GLU A 198 7.86 32.32 -27.34
C GLU A 198 9.21 31.87 -27.92
N ILE A 199 9.39 32.07 -29.24
CA ILE A 199 10.59 31.63 -29.95
C ILE A 199 11.73 32.65 -29.74
N ILE A 200 12.86 32.17 -29.22
CA ILE A 200 14.08 32.96 -29.00
C ILE A 200 15.28 32.42 -29.79
N ASP A 201 16.28 33.28 -30.05
CA ASP A 201 17.56 32.88 -30.66
C ASP A 201 18.44 32.16 -29.61
N ARG A 202 18.19 30.85 -29.44
CA ARG A 202 18.91 29.98 -28.50
C ARG A 202 20.44 30.03 -28.68
N PRO A 203 20.99 29.94 -29.92
CA PRO A 203 22.43 30.08 -30.15
C PRO A 203 23.00 31.40 -29.63
N LEU A 204 22.33 32.53 -29.87
CA LEU A 204 22.82 33.84 -29.42
C LEU A 204 23.01 33.89 -27.91
N ILE A 205 22.02 33.43 -27.15
CA ILE A 205 22.10 33.37 -25.68
C ILE A 205 23.22 32.43 -25.25
N ARG A 206 23.35 31.25 -25.88
CA ARG A 206 24.41 30.29 -25.54
C ARG A 206 25.81 30.88 -25.71
N HIS A 207 26.06 31.66 -26.78
CA HIS A 207 27.35 32.33 -26.98
C HIS A 207 27.61 33.39 -25.89
N CYS A 208 26.58 34.14 -25.51
CA CYS A 208 26.67 35.10 -24.41
C CYS A 208 26.92 34.43 -23.05
N ILE A 209 26.36 33.24 -22.81
CA ILE A 209 26.65 32.44 -21.61
C ILE A 209 28.08 31.87 -21.67
N TYR A 210 28.57 31.40 -22.82
CA TYR A 210 29.96 30.97 -22.98
C TYR A 210 30.96 32.10 -22.70
N MET A 211 30.64 33.33 -23.10
CA MET A 211 31.43 34.50 -22.70
C MET A 211 31.49 34.62 -21.16
N LEU A 212 30.37 34.46 -20.45
CA LEU A 212 30.35 34.51 -18.98
C LEU A 212 31.07 33.32 -18.32
N GLU A 213 31.06 32.14 -18.93
CA GLU A 213 31.81 30.96 -18.48
C GLU A 213 33.32 31.11 -18.69
N GLY A 214 33.74 31.88 -19.70
CA GLY A 214 35.14 32.17 -20.02
C GLY A 214 35.75 33.35 -19.26
N LEU A 215 34.95 34.06 -18.45
CA LEU A 215 35.39 35.20 -17.66
C LEU A 215 35.44 34.83 -16.16
N TYR A 216 36.54 35.18 -15.51
CA TYR A 216 36.78 34.95 -14.08
C TYR A 216 36.66 36.25 -13.28
N GLU A 217 36.37 36.14 -11.97
CA GLU A 217 36.27 37.26 -11.03
C GLU A 217 37.64 37.71 -10.48
N THR A 218 38.60 36.80 -10.43
CA THR A 218 40.00 37.07 -10.05
C THR A 218 40.93 36.75 -11.22
N TYR A 219 42.18 37.23 -11.14
CA TYR A 219 43.25 36.89 -12.09
C TYR A 219 43.75 35.44 -11.92
N GLU A 220 43.26 34.75 -10.88
CA GLU A 220 43.50 33.35 -10.61
C GLU A 220 42.40 32.56 -11.34
N GLU A 221 42.78 31.68 -12.27
CA GLU A 221 41.88 30.90 -13.12
C GLU A 221 41.17 29.77 -12.36
N GLU A 222 40.56 30.09 -11.23
CA GLU A 222 39.83 29.13 -10.42
C GLU A 222 38.43 28.88 -11.00
N GLU A 223 38.07 27.62 -11.21
CA GLU A 223 36.78 27.24 -11.83
C GLU A 223 35.56 27.73 -11.02
N SER A 224 35.70 27.90 -9.71
CA SER A 224 34.69 28.41 -8.78
C SER A 224 34.43 29.92 -8.91
N SER A 225 35.41 30.66 -9.44
CA SER A 225 35.39 32.12 -9.58
C SER A 225 34.90 32.58 -10.97
N LYS A 226 34.27 31.69 -11.75
CA LYS A 226 33.65 32.07 -13.03
C LYS A 226 32.52 33.07 -12.78
N LEU A 227 32.48 34.14 -13.58
CA LEU A 227 31.48 35.21 -13.46
C LEU A 227 30.05 34.69 -13.62
N TYR A 228 29.88 33.61 -14.41
CA TYR A 228 28.62 32.89 -14.51
C TYR A 228 28.13 32.35 -13.16
N LEU A 229 29.00 31.70 -12.37
CA LEU A 229 28.64 31.08 -11.10
C LEU A 229 28.45 32.10 -9.97
N THR A 230 29.24 33.18 -9.96
CA THR A 230 29.23 34.14 -8.85
C THR A 230 28.13 35.19 -8.97
N VAL A 231 27.74 35.56 -10.21
CA VAL A 231 26.80 36.67 -10.42
C VAL A 231 25.54 36.25 -11.20
N PHE A 232 25.68 35.55 -12.33
CA PHE A 232 24.53 35.24 -13.19
C PHE A 232 23.66 34.09 -12.63
N GLU A 233 24.28 33.01 -12.16
CA GLU A 233 23.57 31.84 -11.64
C GLU A 233 22.65 32.17 -10.44
N PRO A 234 23.08 32.93 -9.41
CA PRO A 234 22.19 33.34 -8.32
C PRO A 234 20.97 34.14 -8.79
N ALA A 235 21.15 35.09 -9.73
CA ALA A 235 20.06 35.89 -10.27
C ALA A 235 19.09 35.05 -11.11
N PHE A 236 19.61 34.11 -11.89
CA PHE A 236 18.81 33.16 -12.65
C PHE A 236 17.97 32.24 -11.76
N LEU A 237 18.56 31.72 -10.68
CA LEU A 237 17.83 30.89 -9.72
C LEU A 237 16.74 31.68 -9.00
N GLU A 238 16.98 32.93 -8.61
CA GLU A 238 15.98 33.76 -7.93
C GLU A 238 14.77 34.09 -8.82
N ILE A 239 14.99 34.49 -10.07
CA ILE A 239 13.87 34.71 -11.02
C ILE A 239 13.12 33.41 -11.32
N SER A 240 13.84 32.29 -11.40
CA SER A 240 13.22 30.97 -11.58
C SER A 240 12.33 30.60 -10.40
N LYS A 241 12.75 30.88 -9.15
CA LYS A 241 11.92 30.68 -7.95
C LYS A 241 10.64 31.51 -8.02
N VAL A 242 10.74 32.80 -8.35
CA VAL A 242 9.58 33.70 -8.44
C VAL A 242 8.60 33.21 -9.52
N PHE A 243 9.12 32.81 -10.68
CA PHE A 243 8.31 32.28 -11.77
C PHE A 243 7.56 30.99 -11.35
N TYR A 244 8.27 29.97 -10.88
CA TYR A 244 7.65 28.70 -10.50
C TYR A 244 6.70 28.82 -9.31
N ARG A 245 6.93 29.78 -8.41
CA ARG A 245 5.99 30.10 -7.33
C ARG A 245 4.67 30.68 -7.86
N SER A 246 4.75 31.63 -8.80
CA SER A 246 3.56 32.20 -9.43
C SER A 246 2.79 31.18 -10.27
N GLU A 247 3.54 30.34 -11.02
CA GLU A 247 2.98 29.29 -11.86
C GLU A 247 2.32 28.19 -11.02
N GLY A 248 2.95 27.78 -9.91
CA GLY A 248 2.36 26.80 -8.98
C GLY A 248 1.02 27.27 -8.41
N SER A 249 0.93 28.55 -8.04
CA SER A 249 -0.33 29.14 -7.55
C SER A 249 -1.40 29.16 -8.64
N ARG A 250 -1.03 29.56 -9.87
CA ARG A 250 -1.93 29.58 -11.02
C ARG A 250 -2.43 28.18 -11.39
N LEU A 251 -1.55 27.18 -11.38
CA LEU A 251 -1.91 25.81 -11.71
C LEU A 251 -2.82 25.18 -10.64
N LEU A 252 -2.66 25.53 -9.35
CA LEU A 252 -3.57 25.09 -8.30
C LEU A 252 -5.00 25.63 -8.48
N GLU A 253 -5.14 26.87 -8.95
CA GLU A 253 -6.46 27.49 -9.17
C GLU A 253 -7.14 27.02 -10.46
N THR A 254 -6.37 26.73 -11.51
CA THR A 254 -6.90 26.54 -12.87
C THR A 254 -6.88 25.10 -13.37
N ALA A 255 -6.00 24.24 -12.84
CA ALA A 255 -5.75 22.91 -13.38
C ALA A 255 -6.25 21.79 -12.48
N ASP A 256 -6.53 20.63 -13.08
CA ASP A 256 -6.79 19.39 -12.37
C ASP A 256 -5.46 18.76 -11.92
N ALA A 257 -5.51 17.87 -10.92
CA ALA A 257 -4.29 17.28 -10.34
C ALA A 257 -3.48 16.47 -11.37
N ALA A 258 -4.14 15.89 -12.38
CA ALA A 258 -3.46 15.17 -13.46
C ALA A 258 -2.70 16.13 -14.41
N THR A 259 -3.34 17.24 -14.81
CA THR A 259 -2.69 18.28 -15.63
C THR A 259 -1.56 18.96 -14.86
N PHE A 260 -1.72 19.17 -13.55
CA PHE A 260 -0.64 19.66 -12.69
C PHE A 260 0.60 18.76 -12.77
N CYS A 261 0.43 17.44 -12.59
CA CYS A 261 1.54 16.49 -12.63
C CYS A 261 2.20 16.43 -14.02
N ARG A 262 1.41 16.41 -15.10
CA ARG A 262 1.96 16.41 -16.48
C ARG A 262 2.73 17.68 -16.78
N THR A 263 2.12 18.84 -16.51
CA THR A 263 2.77 20.15 -16.72
C THR A 263 4.07 20.25 -15.91
N THR A 264 4.07 19.78 -14.66
CA THR A 264 5.28 19.75 -13.83
C THR A 264 6.37 18.88 -14.45
N SER A 265 6.02 17.69 -14.95
CA SER A 265 6.96 16.80 -15.63
C SER A 265 7.52 17.42 -16.91
N ASP A 266 6.65 18.03 -17.72
CA ASP A 266 7.05 18.71 -18.95
C ASP A 266 8.00 19.86 -18.65
N ARG A 267 7.74 20.66 -17.60
CA ARG A 267 8.64 21.75 -17.17
C ARG A 267 10.00 21.26 -16.71
N ILE A 268 10.09 20.11 -16.04
CA ILE A 268 11.38 19.51 -15.67
C ILE A 268 12.18 19.14 -16.92
N SER A 269 11.54 18.54 -17.92
CA SER A 269 12.18 18.17 -19.19
C SER A 269 12.59 19.41 -20.00
N GLU A 270 11.74 20.42 -20.07
CA GLU A 270 12.05 21.68 -20.75
C GLU A 270 13.22 22.42 -20.10
N GLU A 271 13.32 22.44 -18.77
CA GLU A 271 14.43 23.08 -18.07
C GLU A 271 15.75 22.31 -18.27
N GLU A 272 15.69 20.98 -18.35
CA GLU A 272 16.85 20.16 -18.73
C GLU A 272 17.31 20.46 -20.15
N GLU A 273 16.38 20.55 -21.11
CA GLU A 273 16.70 20.95 -22.48
C GLU A 273 17.29 22.37 -22.51
N ARG A 274 16.76 23.29 -21.72
CA ARG A 274 17.24 24.68 -21.61
C ARG A 274 18.67 24.75 -21.06
N CYS A 275 18.98 24.01 -20.00
CA CYS A 275 20.34 23.91 -19.46
C CYS A 275 21.34 23.30 -20.45
N ASN A 276 20.88 22.49 -21.41
CA ASN A 276 21.72 21.95 -22.46
C ASN A 276 21.86 22.90 -23.66
N ALA A 277 20.79 23.60 -24.04
CA ALA A 277 20.73 24.40 -25.26
C ALA A 277 21.16 25.86 -25.09
N THR A 278 20.76 26.52 -24.00
CA THR A 278 20.94 27.97 -23.81
C THR A 278 21.78 28.32 -22.59
N VAL A 279 21.50 27.69 -21.45
CA VAL A 279 22.15 27.94 -20.16
C VAL A 279 23.32 26.97 -19.96
N SER A 280 24.06 27.07 -18.85
CA SER A 280 25.14 26.14 -18.51
C SER A 280 24.62 24.85 -17.85
N LYS A 281 25.30 23.73 -18.13
CA LYS A 281 25.04 22.44 -17.47
C LYS A 281 25.29 22.47 -15.96
N PHE A 282 26.15 23.39 -15.48
CA PHE A 282 26.43 23.54 -14.05
C PHE A 282 25.19 23.90 -13.21
N SER A 283 24.21 24.57 -13.83
CA SER A 283 23.01 25.03 -13.13
C SER A 283 21.86 24.01 -13.16
N GLU A 284 21.97 22.93 -13.96
CA GLU A 284 20.89 21.94 -14.16
C GLU A 284 20.36 21.37 -12.83
N LEU A 285 21.26 20.89 -11.97
CA LEU A 285 20.89 20.31 -10.68
C LEU A 285 20.25 21.33 -9.74
N LYS A 286 20.73 22.59 -9.75
CA LYS A 286 20.22 23.65 -8.88
C LYS A 286 18.84 24.13 -9.31
N VAL A 287 18.58 24.22 -10.61
CA VAL A 287 17.25 24.62 -11.10
C VAL A 287 16.23 23.50 -10.91
N LYS A 288 16.62 22.23 -11.14
CA LYS A 288 15.76 21.08 -10.79
C LYS A 288 15.37 21.10 -9.31
N ALA A 289 16.32 21.38 -8.41
CA ALA A 289 16.03 21.54 -6.98
C ALA A 289 15.07 22.71 -6.68
N VAL A 290 15.17 23.83 -7.42
CA VAL A 290 14.23 24.95 -7.30
C VAL A 290 12.81 24.55 -7.73
N ILE A 291 12.67 23.78 -8.81
CA ILE A 291 11.36 23.26 -9.24
C ILE A 291 10.80 22.31 -8.17
N ASP A 292 11.64 21.40 -7.66
CA ASP A 292 11.24 20.45 -6.62
C ASP A 292 10.76 21.16 -5.34
N GLU A 293 11.43 22.25 -4.91
CA GLU A 293 11.06 23.03 -3.72
C GLU A 293 9.83 23.92 -3.94
N GLU A 294 9.82 24.73 -5.00
CA GLU A 294 8.80 25.78 -5.17
C GLU A 294 7.53 25.27 -5.83
N LEU A 295 7.64 24.39 -6.84
CA LEU A 295 6.50 23.89 -7.59
C LEU A 295 5.91 22.64 -6.94
N ILE A 296 6.76 21.71 -6.50
CA ILE A 296 6.28 20.42 -6.01
C ILE A 296 6.10 20.43 -4.48
N GLN A 297 7.11 20.76 -3.68
CA GLN A 297 7.05 20.58 -2.22
C GLN A 297 5.96 21.44 -1.55
N ARG A 298 5.77 22.67 -2.02
CA ARG A 298 4.73 23.58 -1.49
C ARG A 298 3.31 23.15 -1.88
N ASN A 299 3.14 22.66 -3.10
CA ASN A 299 1.80 22.48 -3.68
C ASN A 299 1.32 21.03 -3.63
N ILE A 300 2.21 20.04 -3.51
CA ILE A 300 1.86 18.60 -3.55
C ILE A 300 0.82 18.21 -2.50
N SER A 301 0.87 18.82 -1.32
CA SER A 301 -0.07 18.52 -0.24
C SER A 301 -1.50 18.98 -0.55
N GLU A 302 -1.65 20.08 -1.30
CA GLU A 302 -2.93 20.60 -1.75
C GLU A 302 -3.41 19.85 -2.99
N VAL A 303 -2.50 19.53 -3.93
CA VAL A 303 -2.81 18.71 -5.11
C VAL A 303 -3.38 17.33 -4.72
N ILE A 304 -2.82 16.71 -3.67
CA ILE A 304 -3.31 15.44 -3.14
C ILE A 304 -4.73 15.57 -2.57
N LYS A 305 -5.05 16.72 -1.96
CA LYS A 305 -6.32 16.99 -1.27
C LYS A 305 -7.40 17.63 -2.14
N LEU A 306 -7.10 18.04 -3.36
CA LEU A 306 -8.05 18.68 -4.28
C LEU A 306 -9.36 17.87 -4.38
N GLU A 307 -10.47 18.49 -3.99
CA GLU A 307 -11.80 17.87 -4.04
C GLU A 307 -12.24 17.70 -5.50
N GLY A 308 -12.59 16.48 -5.90
CA GLY A 308 -13.05 16.14 -7.25
C GLY A 308 -11.96 15.72 -8.25
N SER A 309 -10.68 16.08 -8.04
CA SER A 309 -9.57 15.65 -8.93
C SER A 309 -8.36 15.02 -8.22
N GLY A 310 -8.28 15.11 -6.88
CA GLY A 310 -7.13 14.62 -6.12
C GLY A 310 -6.98 13.10 -6.14
N VAL A 311 -6.07 12.59 -5.31
CA VAL A 311 -5.70 11.15 -5.25
C VAL A 311 -6.92 10.26 -5.05
N ARG A 312 -7.93 10.72 -4.29
CA ARG A 312 -9.21 10.01 -4.12
C ARG A 312 -9.89 9.70 -5.45
N TYR A 313 -10.07 10.71 -6.30
CA TYR A 313 -10.71 10.55 -7.61
C TYR A 313 -9.89 9.63 -8.53
N MET A 314 -8.56 9.77 -8.53
CA MET A 314 -7.67 8.95 -9.35
C MET A 314 -7.71 7.47 -8.96
N LEU A 315 -7.78 7.17 -7.65
CA LEU A 315 -7.92 5.81 -7.13
C LEU A 315 -9.29 5.21 -7.47
N ASP A 316 -10.36 5.99 -7.41
CA ASP A 316 -11.70 5.51 -7.71
C ASP A 316 -11.88 5.17 -9.20
N HIS A 317 -11.35 6.02 -10.09
CA HIS A 317 -11.47 5.89 -11.55
C HIS A 317 -10.33 5.09 -12.22
N HIS A 318 -9.44 4.49 -11.44
CA HIS A 318 -8.33 3.66 -11.94
C HIS A 318 -7.38 4.39 -12.92
N ARG A 319 -7.08 5.67 -12.67
CA ARG A 319 -6.12 6.44 -13.49
C ARG A 319 -4.67 6.10 -13.09
N VAL A 320 -4.19 4.94 -13.52
CA VAL A 320 -2.87 4.39 -13.14
C VAL A 320 -1.71 5.27 -13.61
N ASP A 321 -1.76 5.83 -14.82
CA ASP A 321 -0.68 6.66 -15.36
C ASP A 321 -0.56 8.01 -14.64
N ASP A 322 -1.68 8.63 -14.28
CA ASP A 322 -1.67 9.87 -13.49
C ASP A 322 -1.13 9.61 -12.06
N LEU A 323 -1.46 8.46 -11.47
CA LEU A 323 -0.90 8.02 -10.18
C LEU A 323 0.60 7.73 -10.27
N ARG A 324 1.09 7.19 -11.39
CA ARG A 324 2.52 6.98 -11.63
C ARG A 324 3.28 8.30 -11.69
N ASN A 325 2.77 9.27 -12.45
CA ASN A 325 3.38 10.60 -12.54
C ASN A 325 3.40 11.28 -11.17
N LEU A 326 2.31 11.20 -10.41
CA LEU A 326 2.25 11.74 -9.05
C LEU A 326 3.24 11.04 -8.11
N TYR A 327 3.39 9.71 -8.24
CA TYR A 327 4.36 8.94 -7.49
C TYR A 327 5.80 9.37 -7.82
N GLU A 328 6.16 9.46 -9.10
CA GLU A 328 7.49 9.91 -9.54
C GLU A 328 7.82 11.32 -9.05
N LEU A 329 6.90 12.28 -9.14
CA LEU A 329 7.10 13.63 -8.61
C LEU A 329 7.29 13.62 -7.08
N ASN A 330 6.49 12.82 -6.37
CA ASN A 330 6.62 12.72 -4.91
C ASN A 330 7.92 12.01 -4.48
N THR A 331 8.44 11.07 -5.28
CA THR A 331 9.73 10.40 -4.99
C THR A 331 10.92 11.35 -4.99
N ARG A 332 10.83 12.46 -5.74
CA ARG A 332 11.92 13.44 -5.87
C ARG A 332 12.10 14.28 -4.60
N ILE A 333 11.02 14.55 -3.88
CA ILE A 333 11.04 15.40 -2.67
C ILE A 333 11.16 14.56 -1.40
N ASP A 334 10.27 13.58 -1.23
CA ASP A 334 10.15 12.83 0.01
C ASP A 334 10.47 11.36 -0.24
N ALA A 335 11.65 10.94 0.21
CA ALA A 335 12.06 9.53 0.18
C ALA A 335 11.05 8.62 0.92
N LYS A 336 10.35 9.14 1.94
CA LYS A 336 9.34 8.42 2.72
C LYS A 336 7.91 8.57 2.18
N LYS A 337 7.69 9.46 1.19
CA LYS A 337 6.41 9.64 0.48
C LYS A 337 5.22 9.76 1.43
N THR A 338 5.39 10.47 2.53
CA THR A 338 4.48 10.46 3.68
C THR A 338 3.09 10.98 3.34
N ALA A 339 3.00 12.11 2.62
CA ALA A 339 1.73 12.72 2.23
C ALA A 339 0.88 11.82 1.32
N LEU A 340 1.50 11.21 0.30
CA LEU A 340 0.83 10.28 -0.61
C LEU A 340 0.40 9.00 0.12
N THR A 341 1.29 8.44 0.94
CA THR A 341 1.01 7.22 1.69
C THR A 341 -0.19 7.42 2.61
N ASN A 342 -0.21 8.52 3.39
CA ASN A 342 -1.32 8.83 4.28
C ASN A 342 -2.65 9.01 3.52
N ALA A 343 -2.64 9.73 2.39
CA ALA A 343 -3.85 9.93 1.60
C ALA A 343 -4.42 8.63 1.01
N VAL A 344 -3.54 7.73 0.54
CA VAL A 344 -3.95 6.41 0.04
C VAL A 344 -4.46 5.54 1.19
N GLN A 345 -3.79 5.54 2.35
CA GLN A 345 -4.23 4.80 3.53
C GLN A 345 -5.62 5.26 4.01
N GLU A 346 -5.85 6.57 4.10
CA GLU A 346 -7.16 7.12 4.45
C GLU A 346 -8.24 6.66 3.47
N ARG A 347 -7.96 6.64 2.16
CA ARG A 347 -8.93 6.18 1.15
C ARG A 347 -9.17 4.67 1.23
N ILE A 348 -8.15 3.85 1.48
CA ILE A 348 -8.30 2.40 1.69
C ILE A 348 -9.22 2.14 2.88
N VAL A 349 -9.00 2.82 4.01
CA VAL A 349 -9.84 2.67 5.20
C VAL A 349 -11.27 3.13 4.92
N GLN A 350 -11.48 4.26 4.23
CA GLN A 350 -12.82 4.73 3.84
C GLN A 350 -13.55 3.72 2.96
N LEU A 351 -12.91 3.19 1.91
CA LEU A 351 -13.52 2.17 1.04
C LEU A 351 -13.81 0.88 1.82
N GLY A 352 -12.92 0.49 2.73
CA GLY A 352 -13.14 -0.63 3.63
C GLY A 352 -14.34 -0.42 4.57
N ASP A 353 -14.48 0.78 5.12
CA ASP A 353 -15.59 1.16 5.98
C ASP A 353 -16.92 1.26 5.22
N GLU A 354 -16.91 1.73 3.97
CA GLU A 354 -18.06 1.69 3.06
C GLU A 354 -18.52 0.23 2.82
N ILE A 355 -17.58 -0.70 2.60
CA ILE A 355 -17.88 -2.14 2.47
C ILE A 355 -18.44 -2.71 3.78
N ASN A 356 -17.86 -2.35 4.92
CA ASN A 356 -18.34 -2.75 6.25
C ASN A 356 -19.76 -2.24 6.51
N ALA A 357 -20.03 -0.96 6.19
CA ALA A 357 -21.34 -0.34 6.32
C ALA A 357 -22.37 -0.97 5.36
N ALA A 358 -22.00 -1.24 4.12
CA ALA A 358 -22.86 -1.92 3.15
C ALA A 358 -23.25 -3.33 3.61
N ALA A 359 -22.30 -4.08 4.17
CA ALA A 359 -22.58 -5.40 4.74
C ALA A 359 -23.51 -5.31 5.95
N LEU A 360 -23.33 -4.32 6.83
CA LEU A 360 -24.23 -4.09 7.96
C LEU A 360 -25.64 -3.68 7.50
N ALA A 361 -25.75 -2.78 6.52
CA ALA A 361 -27.01 -2.36 5.91
C ALA A 361 -27.77 -3.54 5.27
N PHE A 362 -27.06 -4.39 4.53
CA PHE A 362 -27.63 -5.59 3.93
C PHE A 362 -28.13 -6.59 4.99
N THR A 363 -27.48 -6.65 6.17
CA THR A 363 -27.93 -7.53 7.27
C THR A 363 -29.10 -6.95 8.09
N THR A 364 -29.34 -5.63 8.01
CA THR A 364 -30.38 -4.92 8.78
C THR A 364 -31.62 -4.58 7.96
N ALA A 365 -31.54 -4.62 6.63
CA ALA A 365 -32.68 -4.50 5.75
C ALA A 365 -33.68 -5.65 6.00
N ALA A 366 -34.80 -5.34 6.65
CA ALA A 366 -35.93 -6.26 6.81
C ALA A 366 -36.52 -6.63 5.44
N PRO A 367 -37.18 -7.80 5.28
CA PRO A 367 -37.90 -8.12 4.06
C PRO A 367 -39.11 -7.17 3.96
N SER A 368 -38.98 -6.08 3.19
CA SER A 368 -40.13 -5.28 2.83
C SER A 368 -41.04 -6.11 1.94
N LYS A 369 -42.31 -6.22 2.35
CA LYS A 369 -43.41 -6.62 1.47
C LYS A 369 -43.39 -5.72 0.23
N PRO A 370 -43.76 -6.22 -0.96
CA PRO A 370 -43.98 -5.34 -2.10
C PRO A 370 -45.14 -4.41 -1.74
N GLU A 371 -44.86 -3.12 -1.61
CA GLU A 371 -45.90 -2.09 -1.58
C GLU A 371 -46.34 -1.83 -3.03
N ASP A 372 -47.64 -1.94 -3.22
CA ASP A 372 -48.36 -1.55 -4.43
C ASP A 372 -48.03 -0.09 -4.78
N ARG A 373 -47.46 0.14 -5.96
CA ARG A 373 -47.55 1.43 -6.66
C ARG A 373 -48.46 1.27 -7.86
N GLU A 374 -49.68 1.77 -7.72
CA GLU A 374 -50.63 1.98 -8.81
C GLU A 374 -50.15 3.10 -9.76
N GLY A 375 -50.37 2.87 -11.07
CA GLY A 375 -50.34 3.86 -12.17
C GLY A 375 -48.96 4.07 -12.82
N VAL A 376 -48.73 3.94 -14.14
CA VAL A 376 -49.62 3.97 -15.32
C VAL A 376 -49.00 3.09 -16.42
N ALA A 377 -49.89 2.48 -17.21
CA ALA A 377 -49.60 1.53 -18.29
C ALA A 377 -48.81 2.12 -19.47
N GLU A 378 -47.93 1.31 -20.06
CA GLU A 378 -47.96 1.05 -21.50
C GLU A 378 -47.31 -0.31 -21.82
N SER A 379 -47.89 -0.99 -22.80
CA SER A 379 -47.87 -2.43 -22.99
C SER A 379 -46.91 -2.89 -24.09
N GLU A 380 -46.01 -3.83 -23.79
CA GLU A 380 -45.50 -4.78 -24.80
C GLU A 380 -45.27 -6.18 -24.20
N LYS A 381 -45.86 -7.17 -24.87
CA LYS A 381 -45.89 -8.60 -24.49
C LYS A 381 -44.53 -9.27 -24.73
N SER A 382 -43.92 -9.85 -23.70
CA SER A 382 -43.02 -11.01 -23.87
C SER A 382 -42.83 -11.87 -22.60
N LYS A 383 -43.29 -13.12 -22.70
CA LYS A 383 -42.94 -14.38 -21.99
C LYS A 383 -42.38 -14.31 -20.55
N GLU A 384 -43.19 -14.77 -19.60
CA GLU A 384 -42.80 -15.15 -18.22
C GLU A 384 -41.65 -16.18 -18.17
N PRO A 385 -40.63 -15.97 -17.32
CA PRO A 385 -39.87 -17.03 -16.70
C PRO A 385 -40.25 -17.17 -15.21
N LYS A 386 -40.66 -18.39 -14.84
CA LYS A 386 -40.91 -18.92 -13.49
C LYS A 386 -40.16 -18.19 -12.35
N GLU A 387 -40.94 -17.64 -11.42
CA GLU A 387 -40.47 -17.11 -10.13
C GLU A 387 -39.60 -18.13 -9.36
N LYS A 388 -38.41 -17.70 -8.93
CA LYS A 388 -37.58 -18.42 -7.95
C LYS A 388 -38.17 -18.24 -6.55
N PRO A 389 -38.14 -19.26 -5.68
CA PRO A 389 -38.79 -19.20 -4.36
C PRO A 389 -38.05 -18.24 -3.41
N SER A 390 -38.84 -17.48 -2.64
CA SER A 390 -38.42 -16.56 -1.58
C SER A 390 -37.28 -17.14 -0.71
N VAL A 391 -36.12 -16.46 -0.72
CA VAL A 391 -34.95 -16.82 0.07
C VAL A 391 -35.19 -16.45 1.54
N SER A 392 -35.08 -17.40 2.47
CA SER A 392 -35.28 -17.15 3.91
C SER A 392 -34.26 -16.12 4.45
N PRO A 393 -34.61 -15.30 5.45
CA PRO A 393 -33.72 -14.26 6.01
C PRO A 393 -32.37 -14.80 6.53
N ALA A 394 -32.32 -16.06 6.94
CA ALA A 394 -31.09 -16.71 7.37
C ALA A 394 -30.10 -17.03 6.23
N ASN A 395 -30.56 -17.14 4.98
CA ASN A 395 -29.68 -17.27 3.82
C ASN A 395 -29.13 -15.91 3.38
N GLN A 396 -29.82 -14.80 3.69
CA GLN A 396 -29.38 -13.46 3.32
C GLN A 396 -28.11 -13.06 4.10
N GLN A 397 -28.01 -13.38 5.39
CA GLN A 397 -26.81 -13.07 6.18
C GLN A 397 -25.57 -13.85 5.74
N THR A 398 -25.70 -15.13 5.40
CA THR A 398 -24.60 -15.93 4.84
C THR A 398 -24.17 -15.41 3.47
N VAL A 399 -25.12 -14.99 2.62
CA VAL A 399 -24.82 -14.36 1.34
C VAL A 399 -24.13 -13.00 1.52
N ALA A 400 -24.53 -12.23 2.53
CA ALA A 400 -23.88 -10.96 2.89
C ALA A 400 -22.43 -11.16 3.33
N ALA A 401 -22.18 -12.19 4.14
CA ALA A 401 -20.84 -12.54 4.60
C ALA A 401 -19.92 -12.93 3.43
N ILE A 402 -20.42 -13.72 2.48
CA ILE A 402 -19.66 -14.10 1.27
C ILE A 402 -19.38 -12.86 0.41
N LYS A 403 -20.40 -12.04 0.16
CA LYS A 403 -20.24 -10.81 -0.62
C LYS A 403 -19.23 -9.86 0.02
N TRP A 404 -19.25 -9.72 1.34
CA TRP A 404 -18.27 -8.91 2.08
C TRP A 404 -16.84 -9.41 1.87
N VAL A 405 -16.61 -10.72 1.93
CA VAL A 405 -15.28 -11.29 1.65
C VAL A 405 -14.87 -11.04 0.19
N ASP A 406 -15.77 -11.27 -0.77
CA ASP A 406 -15.48 -11.06 -2.20
C ASP A 406 -15.18 -9.58 -2.51
N ASP A 407 -15.94 -8.65 -1.93
CA ASP A 407 -15.72 -7.20 -2.09
C ASP A 407 -14.35 -6.77 -1.54
N ILE A 408 -13.91 -7.33 -0.41
CA ILE A 408 -12.57 -7.07 0.14
C ILE A 408 -11.47 -7.68 -0.72
N LEU A 409 -11.66 -8.90 -1.24
CA LEU A 409 -10.70 -9.52 -2.16
C LEU A 409 -10.55 -8.72 -3.45
N ASN A 410 -11.66 -8.20 -3.99
CA ASN A 410 -11.64 -7.32 -5.17
C ASN A 410 -10.94 -6.00 -4.87
N LEU A 411 -11.20 -5.40 -3.71
CA LEU A 411 -10.51 -4.19 -3.26
C LEU A 411 -9.00 -4.43 -3.16
N LYS A 412 -8.60 -5.56 -2.57
CA LYS A 412 -7.19 -5.95 -2.50
C LYS A 412 -6.55 -6.10 -3.87
N LYS A 413 -7.17 -6.85 -4.79
CA LYS A 413 -6.68 -7.03 -6.17
C LYS A 413 -6.52 -5.69 -6.90
N LYS A 414 -7.45 -4.76 -6.69
CA LYS A 414 -7.37 -3.39 -7.24
C LYS A 414 -6.14 -2.66 -6.70
N PHE A 415 -5.91 -2.64 -5.39
CA PHE A 415 -4.76 -1.95 -4.80
C PHE A 415 -3.43 -2.64 -5.08
N ASP A 416 -3.38 -3.96 -5.19
CA ASP A 416 -2.18 -4.70 -5.61
C ASP A 416 -1.80 -4.34 -7.06
N THR A 417 -2.78 -4.23 -7.97
CA THR A 417 -2.55 -3.80 -9.36
C THR A 417 -2.01 -2.36 -9.43
N ILE A 418 -2.59 -1.45 -8.65
CA ILE A 418 -2.12 -0.06 -8.56
C ILE A 418 -0.71 -0.01 -7.98
N TRP A 419 -0.42 -0.83 -6.97
CA TRP A 419 0.90 -0.91 -6.35
C TRP A 419 1.99 -1.38 -7.32
N GLU A 420 1.70 -2.41 -8.13
CA GLU A 420 2.63 -2.91 -9.14
C GLU A 420 2.82 -1.91 -10.30
N GLN A 421 1.74 -1.33 -10.82
CA GLN A 421 1.79 -0.55 -12.05
C GLN A 421 2.08 0.95 -11.84
N ALA A 422 1.61 1.55 -10.74
CA ALA A 422 1.77 2.99 -10.47
C ALA A 422 2.87 3.29 -9.44
N PHE A 423 3.08 2.41 -8.46
CA PHE A 423 4.01 2.67 -7.34
C PHE A 423 5.32 1.87 -7.42
N SER A 424 5.63 1.29 -8.58
CA SER A 424 6.88 0.57 -8.86
C SER A 424 7.26 -0.46 -7.78
N SER A 425 6.26 -1.15 -7.22
CA SER A 425 6.42 -2.14 -6.13
C SER A 425 7.13 -1.62 -4.87
N ASP A 426 6.89 -0.37 -4.47
CA ASP A 426 7.48 0.22 -3.26
C ASP A 426 7.09 -0.55 -1.98
N ARG A 427 8.10 -1.04 -1.24
CA ARG A 427 7.90 -1.85 -0.02
C ARG A 427 7.32 -1.06 1.16
N GLY A 428 7.64 0.22 1.28
CA GLY A 428 7.12 1.09 2.33
C GLY A 428 5.62 1.28 2.17
N MET A 429 5.16 1.60 0.95
CA MET A 429 3.74 1.73 0.64
C MET A 429 2.98 0.42 0.80
N HIS A 430 3.54 -0.72 0.36
CA HIS A 430 2.91 -2.03 0.57
C HIS A 430 2.68 -2.34 2.06
N THR A 431 3.63 -1.98 2.92
CA THR A 431 3.50 -2.14 4.37
C THR A 431 2.37 -1.27 4.92
N SER A 432 2.31 -0.02 4.47
CA SER A 432 1.22 0.91 4.81
C SER A 432 -0.15 0.41 4.36
N PHE A 433 -0.25 -0.17 3.15
CA PHE A 433 -1.50 -0.77 2.67
C PHE A 433 -1.90 -1.97 3.52
N THR A 434 -0.95 -2.87 3.80
CA THR A 434 -1.17 -4.04 4.67
C THR A 434 -1.71 -3.62 6.04
N ASN A 435 -1.16 -2.55 6.63
CA ASN A 435 -1.65 -2.01 7.89
C ASN A 435 -3.09 -1.45 7.76
N SER A 436 -3.37 -0.68 6.71
CA SER A 436 -4.73 -0.16 6.47
C SER A 436 -5.75 -1.28 6.25
N PHE A 437 -5.39 -2.33 5.50
CA PHE A 437 -6.24 -3.52 5.33
C PHE A 437 -6.50 -4.21 6.67
N SER A 438 -5.47 -4.35 7.52
CA SER A 438 -5.65 -4.86 8.88
C SER A 438 -6.60 -3.97 9.69
N ASP A 439 -6.45 -2.64 9.65
CA ASP A 439 -7.23 -1.74 10.49
C ASP A 439 -8.74 -1.77 10.20
N PHE A 440 -9.16 -1.69 8.94
CA PHE A 440 -10.59 -1.70 8.62
C PHE A 440 -11.21 -3.11 8.74
N ILE A 441 -10.45 -4.18 8.46
CA ILE A 441 -10.94 -5.56 8.63
C ILE A 441 -11.22 -5.84 10.11
N ASN A 442 -10.34 -5.40 11.01
CA ASN A 442 -10.50 -5.59 12.45
C ASN A 442 -11.49 -4.59 13.08
N SER A 443 -11.81 -3.49 12.41
CA SER A 443 -12.89 -2.58 12.83
C SER A 443 -14.26 -3.26 12.75
N ASN A 444 -14.43 -4.21 11.84
CA ASN A 444 -15.63 -5.04 11.78
C ASN A 444 -15.52 -6.22 12.74
N SER A 445 -16.32 -6.18 13.80
CA SER A 445 -16.37 -7.24 14.81
C SER A 445 -16.91 -8.58 14.29
N ARG A 446 -17.46 -8.65 13.07
CA ARG A 446 -17.95 -9.89 12.42
C ARG A 446 -16.98 -10.48 11.41
N SER A 447 -15.82 -9.86 11.18
CA SER A 447 -14.86 -10.28 10.15
C SER A 447 -14.43 -11.75 10.30
N SER A 448 -14.07 -12.19 11.51
CA SER A 448 -13.68 -13.59 11.80
C SER A 448 -14.80 -14.60 11.53
N GLU A 449 -16.05 -14.23 11.80
CA GLU A 449 -17.20 -15.09 11.53
C GLU A 449 -17.49 -15.17 10.02
N TYR A 450 -17.47 -14.03 9.32
CA TYR A 450 -17.71 -13.96 7.88
C TYR A 450 -16.66 -14.73 7.10
N LEU A 451 -15.39 -14.62 7.47
CA LEU A 451 -14.31 -15.41 6.87
C LEU A 451 -14.51 -16.92 7.09
N SER A 452 -14.94 -17.33 8.28
CA SER A 452 -15.23 -18.74 8.58
C SER A 452 -16.41 -19.28 7.76
N LEU A 453 -17.45 -18.47 7.55
CA LEU A 453 -18.59 -18.82 6.70
C LEU A 453 -18.21 -18.90 5.22
N PHE A 454 -17.34 -17.99 4.75
CA PHE A 454 -16.82 -18.02 3.39
C PHE A 454 -16.08 -19.34 3.11
N PHE A 455 -15.17 -19.75 3.99
CA PHE A 455 -14.51 -21.06 3.86
C PHE A 455 -15.52 -22.21 3.88
N ASP A 456 -16.51 -22.16 4.77
CA ASP A 456 -17.50 -23.22 4.91
C ASP A 456 -18.38 -23.42 3.67
N GLU A 457 -18.90 -22.34 3.06
CA GLU A 457 -19.70 -22.49 1.82
C GLU A 457 -18.82 -22.85 0.61
N ASN A 458 -17.59 -22.34 0.54
CA ASN A 458 -16.65 -22.73 -0.52
C ASN A 458 -16.30 -24.22 -0.45
N LEU A 459 -16.06 -24.75 0.76
CA LEU A 459 -15.75 -26.18 0.98
C LEU A 459 -16.97 -27.11 0.81
N LYS A 460 -18.21 -26.59 0.89
CA LYS A 460 -19.45 -27.35 0.70
C LYS A 460 -19.98 -27.37 -0.73
N LYS A 461 -19.87 -26.25 -1.46
CA LYS A 461 -20.49 -26.08 -2.78
C LYS A 461 -19.56 -25.40 -3.77
N GLY A 462 -18.72 -24.46 -3.32
CA GLY A 462 -17.88 -23.63 -4.18
C GLY A 462 -16.82 -24.40 -4.98
N ILE A 463 -16.43 -25.60 -4.54
CA ILE A 463 -15.46 -26.47 -5.24
C ILE A 463 -16.12 -27.26 -6.39
N LYS A 464 -17.45 -27.38 -6.41
CA LYS A 464 -18.13 -28.27 -7.36
C LYS A 464 -18.03 -27.73 -8.79
N GLY A 465 -17.16 -28.35 -9.59
CA GLY A 465 -16.92 -28.00 -11.00
C GLY A 465 -15.77 -27.02 -11.24
N LYS A 466 -14.97 -26.70 -10.22
CA LYS A 466 -13.72 -25.93 -10.37
C LYS A 466 -12.51 -26.86 -10.52
N THR A 467 -11.45 -26.35 -11.13
CA THR A 467 -10.15 -27.03 -11.21
C THR A 467 -9.39 -26.93 -9.88
N ASP A 468 -8.47 -27.86 -9.62
CA ASP A 468 -7.65 -27.86 -8.41
C ASP A 468 -6.85 -26.56 -8.24
N ALA A 469 -6.39 -25.95 -9.35
CA ALA A 469 -5.67 -24.69 -9.34
C ALA A 469 -6.54 -23.48 -8.93
N GLU A 470 -7.78 -23.43 -9.41
CA GLU A 470 -8.73 -22.38 -9.01
C GLU A 470 -9.13 -22.51 -7.54
N VAL A 471 -9.26 -23.75 -7.05
CA VAL A 471 -9.50 -24.02 -5.63
C VAL A 471 -8.31 -23.56 -4.82
N ASP A 472 -7.08 -23.89 -5.23
CA ASP A 472 -5.85 -23.52 -4.54
C ASP A 472 -5.71 -22.00 -4.39
N SER A 473 -5.94 -21.25 -5.48
CA SER A 473 -5.94 -19.79 -5.49
C SER A 473 -7.03 -19.18 -4.59
N LEU A 474 -8.23 -19.76 -4.57
CA LEU A 474 -9.30 -19.29 -3.68
C LEU A 474 -8.95 -19.52 -2.20
N LEU A 475 -8.29 -20.63 -1.88
CA LEU A 475 -7.82 -20.87 -0.52
C LEU A 475 -6.72 -19.87 -0.13
N ASP A 476 -5.81 -19.54 -1.04
CA ASP A 476 -4.76 -18.52 -0.78
C ASP A 476 -5.33 -17.12 -0.58
N ASP A 477 -6.34 -16.74 -1.36
CA ASP A 477 -7.07 -15.47 -1.19
C ASP A 477 -7.68 -15.39 0.22
N GLY A 478 -8.37 -16.45 0.67
CA GLY A 478 -8.93 -16.51 2.02
C GLY A 478 -7.88 -16.52 3.13
N ILE A 479 -6.76 -17.22 2.94
CA ILE A 479 -5.64 -17.27 3.88
C ILE A 479 -4.94 -15.90 3.99
N THR A 480 -4.85 -15.17 2.89
CA THR A 480 -4.33 -13.80 2.88
C THR A 480 -5.17 -12.89 3.76
N LEU A 481 -6.51 -13.01 3.71
CA LEU A 481 -7.38 -12.27 4.63
C LEU A 481 -7.22 -12.72 6.09
N LEU A 482 -7.02 -14.01 6.35
CA LEU A 482 -6.74 -14.53 7.69
C LEU A 482 -5.48 -13.90 8.30
N ARG A 483 -4.48 -13.53 7.46
CA ARG A 483 -3.27 -12.83 7.92
C ARG A 483 -3.57 -11.43 8.47
N TYR A 484 -4.58 -10.75 7.93
CA TYR A 484 -4.98 -9.41 8.39
C TYR A 484 -5.83 -9.43 9.66
N ILE A 485 -6.37 -10.59 10.08
CA ILE A 485 -7.15 -10.71 11.31
C ILE A 485 -6.24 -10.74 12.53
N ARG A 486 -6.52 -9.87 13.51
CA ARG A 486 -5.84 -9.82 14.82
C ARG A 486 -6.30 -10.97 15.73
N ASP A 487 -7.61 -11.15 15.85
CA ASP A 487 -8.23 -12.14 16.74
C ASP A 487 -8.44 -13.49 16.05
N LYS A 488 -7.34 -14.24 15.90
CA LYS A 488 -7.32 -15.54 15.22
C LYS A 488 -8.01 -16.65 16.02
N ASP A 489 -8.02 -16.54 17.34
CA ASP A 489 -8.70 -17.47 18.25
C ASP A 489 -10.24 -17.46 18.09
N LEU A 490 -10.83 -16.28 17.83
CA LEU A 490 -12.24 -16.15 17.52
C LEU A 490 -12.56 -16.85 16.18
N PHE A 491 -11.70 -16.66 15.18
CA PHE A 491 -11.80 -17.39 13.92
C PHE A 491 -11.66 -18.91 14.13
N GLU A 492 -10.72 -19.39 14.94
CA GLU A 492 -10.55 -20.81 15.29
C GLU A 492 -11.87 -21.40 15.80
N THR A 493 -12.54 -20.70 16.70
CA THR A 493 -13.77 -21.16 17.35
C THR A 493 -14.89 -21.35 16.33
N TYR A 494 -15.11 -20.35 15.45
CA TYR A 494 -16.11 -20.46 14.38
C TYR A 494 -15.73 -21.54 13.36
N PHE A 495 -14.46 -21.56 12.92
CA PHE A 495 -13.98 -22.54 11.94
C PHE A 495 -14.11 -23.97 12.47
N LYS A 496 -13.73 -24.22 13.73
CA LYS A 496 -13.86 -25.52 14.40
C LYS A 496 -15.32 -25.97 14.49
N LYS A 497 -16.25 -25.05 14.81
CA LYS A 497 -17.70 -25.30 14.84
C LYS A 497 -18.25 -25.67 13.46
N HIS A 498 -17.78 -25.01 12.40
CA HIS A 498 -18.19 -25.33 11.03
C HIS A 498 -17.59 -26.65 10.54
N LEU A 499 -16.30 -26.87 10.79
CA LEU A 499 -15.58 -28.09 10.45
C LEU A 499 -16.19 -29.32 11.13
N SER A 500 -16.51 -29.24 12.43
CA SER A 500 -17.09 -30.39 13.16
C SER A 500 -18.40 -30.85 12.52
N ARG A 501 -19.26 -29.91 12.12
CA ARG A 501 -20.51 -30.24 11.41
C ARG A 501 -20.26 -30.79 10.01
N ARG A 502 -19.30 -30.24 9.26
CA ARG A 502 -18.99 -30.75 7.92
C ARG A 502 -18.48 -32.19 7.97
N LEU A 503 -17.60 -32.49 8.92
CA LEU A 503 -17.06 -33.83 9.14
C LEU A 503 -18.14 -34.82 9.62
N LEU A 504 -18.89 -34.50 10.68
CA LEU A 504 -19.87 -35.43 11.26
C LEU A 504 -21.10 -35.63 10.36
N MET A 505 -21.57 -34.59 9.67
CA MET A 505 -22.72 -34.70 8.77
C MET A 505 -22.35 -35.17 7.35
N LYS A 506 -21.08 -35.53 7.12
CA LYS A 506 -20.52 -35.94 5.82
C LYS A 506 -20.93 -34.97 4.69
N ARG A 507 -20.75 -33.67 4.93
CA ARG A 507 -21.11 -32.58 4.00
C ARG A 507 -19.93 -31.99 3.24
N SER A 508 -18.70 -32.39 3.55
CA SER A 508 -17.51 -31.96 2.81
C SER A 508 -17.50 -32.56 1.40
N VAL A 509 -17.08 -31.75 0.42
CA VAL A 509 -16.98 -32.18 -1.00
C VAL A 509 -15.78 -33.10 -1.22
N SER A 510 -14.64 -32.74 -0.63
CA SER A 510 -13.40 -33.52 -0.70
C SER A 510 -12.64 -33.42 0.62
N MET A 511 -12.18 -34.56 1.12
CA MET A 511 -11.35 -34.63 2.33
C MET A 511 -9.93 -34.12 2.07
N ASP A 512 -9.44 -34.20 0.84
CA ASP A 512 -8.10 -33.76 0.47
C ASP A 512 -7.99 -32.23 0.49
N VAL A 513 -9.00 -31.55 -0.03
CA VAL A 513 -9.06 -30.07 -0.01
C VAL A 513 -9.17 -29.56 1.44
N GLU A 514 -9.91 -30.24 2.32
CA GLU A 514 -9.98 -29.85 3.73
C GLU A 514 -8.62 -30.04 4.44
N ARG A 515 -7.86 -31.10 4.10
CA ARG A 515 -6.49 -31.30 4.61
C ARG A 515 -5.54 -30.23 4.08
N GLN A 516 -5.63 -29.89 2.80
CA GLN A 516 -4.85 -28.82 2.18
C GLN A 516 -5.11 -27.47 2.86
N MET A 517 -6.37 -27.15 3.15
CA MET A 517 -6.75 -25.93 3.88
C MET A 517 -6.09 -25.86 5.25
N ILE A 518 -6.12 -26.94 6.02
CA ILE A 518 -5.44 -27.00 7.34
C ILE A 518 -3.93 -26.87 7.18
N SER A 519 -3.34 -27.45 6.15
CA SER A 519 -1.91 -27.31 5.86
C SER A 519 -1.53 -25.85 5.56
N LYS A 520 -2.33 -25.12 4.78
CA LYS A 520 -2.12 -23.69 4.52
C LYS A 520 -2.28 -22.86 5.80
N MET A 521 -3.31 -23.12 6.62
CA MET A 521 -3.46 -22.47 7.93
C MET A 521 -2.28 -22.75 8.87
N LYS A 522 -1.70 -23.96 8.81
CA LYS A 522 -0.55 -24.35 9.61
C LYS A 522 0.71 -23.56 9.25
N MET A 523 0.92 -23.29 7.97
CA MET A 523 2.06 -22.49 7.49
C MET A 523 1.97 -21.05 7.97
N GLU A 524 0.78 -20.47 8.02
CA GLU A 524 0.58 -19.05 8.36
C GLU A 524 0.38 -18.78 9.86
N VAL A 525 -0.42 -19.61 10.54
CA VAL A 525 -0.80 -19.42 11.96
C VAL A 525 0.02 -20.30 12.90
N GLY A 526 0.61 -21.38 12.39
CA GLY A 526 1.49 -22.27 13.13
C GLY A 526 0.84 -23.54 13.68
N ASN A 527 1.69 -24.48 14.12
CA ASN A 527 1.28 -25.83 14.52
C ASN A 527 0.34 -25.89 15.73
N GLN A 528 0.50 -25.00 16.71
CA GLN A 528 -0.32 -25.05 17.93
C GLN A 528 -1.79 -24.70 17.65
N PHE A 529 -2.05 -23.90 16.62
CA PHE A 529 -3.39 -23.52 16.19
C PHE A 529 -4.09 -24.70 15.50
N THR A 530 -3.39 -25.35 14.57
CA THR A 530 -3.99 -26.44 13.77
C THR A 530 -4.03 -27.79 14.48
N GLN A 531 -3.30 -27.98 15.58
CA GLN A 531 -3.22 -29.27 16.28
C GLN A 531 -4.58 -29.86 16.65
N ARG A 532 -5.52 -29.01 17.10
CA ARG A 532 -6.89 -29.44 17.44
C ARG A 532 -7.66 -29.88 16.19
N LEU A 533 -7.58 -29.10 15.12
CA LEU A 533 -8.22 -29.41 13.83
C LEU A 533 -7.66 -30.70 13.22
N GLU A 534 -6.34 -30.88 13.23
CA GLU A 534 -5.69 -32.12 12.77
C GLU A 534 -6.12 -33.34 13.60
N SER A 535 -6.28 -33.17 14.91
CA SER A 535 -6.76 -34.22 15.80
C SER A 535 -8.20 -34.62 15.48
N MET A 536 -9.06 -33.67 15.08
CA MET A 536 -10.42 -33.97 14.61
C MET A 536 -10.40 -34.87 13.36
N PHE A 537 -9.48 -34.63 12.41
CA PHE A 537 -9.33 -35.51 11.22
C PHE A 537 -8.85 -36.92 11.59
N LYS A 538 -7.91 -37.02 12.55
CA LYS A 538 -7.44 -38.31 13.05
C LYS A 538 -8.56 -39.09 13.72
N ASP A 539 -9.36 -38.42 14.56
CA ASP A 539 -10.51 -39.03 15.23
C ASP A 539 -11.53 -39.58 14.22
N VAL A 540 -11.83 -38.84 13.14
CA VAL A 540 -12.74 -39.31 12.08
C VAL A 540 -12.19 -40.55 11.36
N ALA A 541 -10.91 -40.55 10.98
CA ALA A 541 -10.29 -41.69 10.31
C ALA A 541 -10.25 -42.94 11.21
N VAL A 542 -9.83 -42.78 12.47
CA VAL A 542 -9.81 -43.87 13.45
C VAL A 542 -11.22 -44.39 13.74
N SER A 543 -12.22 -43.51 13.72
CA SER A 543 -13.62 -43.90 13.89
C SER A 543 -14.15 -44.72 12.72
N GLU A 544 -13.76 -44.40 11.50
CA GLU A 544 -14.13 -45.18 10.31
C GLU A 544 -13.54 -46.60 10.38
N ASP A 545 -12.26 -46.71 10.75
CA ASP A 545 -11.60 -48.00 11.00
C ASP A 545 -12.27 -48.80 12.13
N LEU A 546 -12.67 -48.12 13.21
CA LEU A 546 -13.35 -48.73 14.34
C LEU A 546 -14.75 -49.24 13.96
N SER A 547 -15.49 -48.46 13.17
CA SER A 547 -16.82 -48.84 12.66
C SER A 547 -16.72 -50.02 11.70
N ASN A 548 -15.74 -50.03 10.81
CA ASN A 548 -15.45 -51.18 9.94
C ASN A 548 -15.05 -52.42 10.76
N GLY A 549 -14.23 -52.24 11.79
CA GLY A 549 -13.85 -53.30 12.72
C GLY A 549 -15.03 -53.87 13.51
N TYR A 550 -15.95 -53.03 13.95
CA TYR A 550 -17.18 -53.46 14.63
C TYR A 550 -18.12 -54.20 13.68
N ARG A 551 -18.29 -53.70 12.44
CA ARG A 551 -19.08 -54.38 11.40
C ARG A 551 -18.54 -55.78 11.12
N ALA A 552 -17.21 -55.95 11.03
CA ALA A 552 -16.56 -57.25 10.86
C ALA A 552 -16.72 -58.17 12.07
N HIS A 553 -16.66 -57.64 13.30
CA HIS A 553 -16.90 -58.39 14.53
C HIS A 553 -18.36 -58.89 14.60
N MET A 554 -19.32 -58.03 14.26
CA MET A 554 -20.74 -58.38 14.18
C MET A 554 -21.05 -59.39 13.06
N ALA A 555 -20.30 -59.34 11.95
CA ALA A 555 -20.40 -60.35 10.89
C ALA A 555 -19.99 -61.75 11.40
N LYS A 556 -18.95 -61.84 12.23
CA LYS A 556 -18.42 -63.10 12.78
C LYS A 556 -19.31 -63.72 13.87
N ILE A 557 -20.02 -62.91 14.66
CA ILE A 557 -20.84 -63.38 15.79
C ILE A 557 -22.15 -64.05 15.34
N GLY A 558 -22.54 -63.94 14.06
CA GLY A 558 -23.59 -64.78 13.48
C GLY A 558 -24.95 -64.70 14.21
N SER A 559 -25.63 -63.55 14.16
CA SER A 559 -27.03 -63.44 14.62
C SER A 559 -27.96 -62.81 13.57
N ASP A 560 -29.23 -63.11 13.71
CA ASP A 560 -30.30 -63.22 12.71
C ASP A 560 -30.71 -61.94 11.93
N SER A 561 -31.55 -62.16 10.92
CA SER A 561 -31.97 -61.31 9.79
C SER A 561 -32.69 -59.97 10.07
N LYS A 562 -32.41 -59.27 11.19
CA LYS A 562 -32.91 -57.92 11.49
C LYS A 562 -31.81 -56.99 12.03
N ARG A 563 -30.65 -56.95 11.38
CA ARG A 563 -29.51 -56.14 11.85
C ARG A 563 -29.74 -54.65 11.59
N ILE A 564 -29.77 -53.86 12.66
CA ILE A 564 -29.62 -52.41 12.60
C ILE A 564 -28.15 -52.15 12.23
N GLU A 565 -27.92 -51.46 11.12
CA GLU A 565 -26.57 -51.03 10.76
C GLU A 565 -26.18 -49.83 11.62
N LEU A 566 -24.99 -49.90 12.23
CA LEU A 566 -24.46 -48.87 13.11
C LEU A 566 -23.12 -48.36 12.57
N ASP A 567 -23.07 -47.08 12.25
CA ASP A 567 -21.87 -46.31 11.93
C ASP A 567 -21.59 -45.35 13.08
N ILE A 568 -20.39 -45.39 13.66
CA ILE A 568 -20.05 -44.65 14.87
C ILE A 568 -18.85 -43.74 14.63
N SER A 569 -18.97 -42.52 15.14
CA SER A 569 -17.85 -41.59 15.27
C SER A 569 -17.49 -41.41 16.74
N VAL A 570 -16.32 -41.92 17.14
CA VAL A 570 -15.75 -41.77 18.48
C VAL A 570 -14.84 -40.55 18.49
N LEU A 571 -15.20 -39.55 19.31
CA LEU A 571 -14.57 -38.24 19.31
C LEU A 571 -13.84 -37.98 20.64
N THR A 572 -12.65 -37.39 20.57
CA THR A 572 -11.89 -37.01 21.78
C THR A 572 -12.49 -35.73 22.38
N SER A 573 -13.03 -35.79 23.59
CA SER A 573 -13.81 -34.69 24.21
C SER A 573 -13.08 -33.34 24.26
N THR A 574 -11.75 -33.34 24.46
CA THR A 574 -10.94 -32.13 24.56
C THR A 574 -10.64 -31.48 23.20
N MET A 575 -10.76 -32.23 22.10
CA MET A 575 -10.42 -31.75 20.76
C MET A 575 -11.63 -31.21 20.01
N TRP A 576 -12.83 -31.64 20.37
CA TRP A 576 -14.08 -31.26 19.69
C TRP A 576 -14.86 -30.21 20.48
N PRO A 577 -15.63 -29.32 19.82
CA PRO A 577 -16.37 -28.25 20.50
C PRO A 577 -17.67 -28.78 21.13
N MET A 578 -17.57 -29.67 22.11
CA MET A 578 -18.70 -30.45 22.65
C MET A 578 -19.80 -29.57 23.29
N GLU A 579 -19.42 -28.48 23.95
CA GLU A 579 -20.33 -27.51 24.60
C GLU A 579 -21.04 -26.57 23.61
N ILE A 580 -20.51 -26.41 22.39
CA ILE A 580 -21.18 -25.65 21.33
C ILE A 580 -22.17 -26.55 20.58
N MET A 581 -21.91 -27.86 20.58
CA MET A 581 -22.73 -28.89 19.92
C MET A 581 -23.87 -29.39 20.79
N SER A 582 -23.78 -29.21 22.11
CA SER A 582 -24.82 -29.49 23.10
C SER A 582 -25.08 -28.15 23.76
N LYS A 583 -26.19 -27.46 23.48
CA LYS A 583 -26.52 -26.22 24.18
C LYS A 583 -27.31 -26.57 25.45
N PRO A 584 -26.70 -26.84 26.63
CA PRO A 584 -27.47 -26.69 27.86
C PRO A 584 -27.77 -25.21 28.03
N LYS A 585 -29.01 -24.87 28.39
CA LYS A 585 -29.26 -23.58 29.04
C LYS A 585 -28.57 -23.61 30.41
N ASP A 586 -28.09 -22.44 30.82
CA ASP A 586 -27.53 -22.10 32.13
C ASP A 586 -27.70 -23.19 33.22
N GLY A 587 -26.61 -23.87 33.56
CA GLY A 587 -26.48 -24.65 34.81
C GLY A 587 -27.35 -25.90 34.95
N GLU A 588 -28.20 -26.26 34.00
CA GLU A 588 -29.01 -27.48 34.09
C GLU A 588 -28.26 -28.71 33.58
N VAL A 589 -28.22 -29.76 34.41
CA VAL A 589 -27.66 -31.07 34.07
C VAL A 589 -28.52 -31.69 32.97
N GLN A 590 -28.01 -31.70 31.74
CA GLN A 590 -28.67 -32.34 30.61
C GLN A 590 -28.77 -33.84 30.86
N LEU A 591 -29.95 -34.32 31.24
CA LEU A 591 -30.20 -35.74 31.46
C LEU A 591 -30.04 -36.50 30.14
N PRO A 592 -29.41 -37.70 30.15
CA PRO A 592 -29.24 -38.48 28.94
C PRO A 592 -30.60 -38.85 28.34
N CYS A 593 -30.73 -38.69 27.02
CA CYS A 593 -31.90 -39.11 26.25
C CYS A 593 -32.16 -40.60 26.48
N ILE A 594 -33.43 -40.95 26.68
CA ILE A 594 -33.83 -42.35 26.80
C ILE A 594 -33.93 -42.92 25.38
N PHE A 595 -33.06 -43.89 25.06
CA PHE A 595 -33.09 -44.59 23.78
C PHE A 595 -34.06 -45.78 23.81
N PRO A 596 -34.73 -46.08 22.69
CA PRO A 596 -35.53 -47.30 22.54
C PRO A 596 -34.70 -48.57 22.76
N LYS A 597 -35.35 -49.65 23.22
CA LYS A 597 -34.69 -50.91 23.63
C LYS A 597 -33.81 -51.51 22.53
N GLU A 598 -34.27 -51.40 21.28
CA GLU A 598 -33.58 -51.89 20.09
C GLU A 598 -32.24 -51.16 19.91
N VAL A 599 -32.23 -49.83 20.08
CA VAL A 599 -31.05 -48.99 19.95
C VAL A 599 -30.11 -49.19 21.13
N GLU A 600 -30.66 -49.31 22.34
CA GLU A 600 -29.90 -49.55 23.57
C GLU A 600 -29.12 -50.87 23.53
N THR A 601 -29.70 -51.92 22.94
CA THR A 601 -29.02 -53.21 22.78
C THR A 601 -27.79 -53.09 21.89
N VAL A 602 -27.88 -52.36 20.78
CA VAL A 602 -26.73 -52.13 19.88
C VAL A 602 -25.71 -51.21 20.55
N ARG A 603 -26.17 -50.19 21.29
CA ARG A 603 -25.33 -49.29 22.08
C ARG A 603 -24.44 -50.07 23.07
N GLN A 604 -25.03 -50.95 23.87
CA GLN A 604 -24.33 -51.78 24.84
C GLN A 604 -23.37 -52.77 24.18
N SER A 605 -23.79 -53.37 23.05
CA SER A 605 -22.93 -54.26 22.26
C SER A 605 -21.65 -53.56 21.78
N PHE A 606 -21.78 -52.32 21.29
CA PHE A 606 -20.63 -51.53 20.88
C PHE A 606 -19.76 -51.09 22.06
N GLU A 607 -20.36 -50.64 23.17
CA GLU A 607 -19.61 -50.25 24.38
C GLU A 607 -18.72 -51.38 24.87
N LYS A 608 -19.25 -52.61 24.91
CA LYS A 608 -18.48 -53.80 25.27
C LYS A 608 -17.31 -54.02 24.32
N PHE A 609 -17.56 -54.00 23.01
CA PHE A 609 -16.51 -54.14 21.99
C PHE A 609 -15.42 -53.06 22.10
N TYR A 610 -15.79 -51.82 22.40
CA TYR A 610 -14.85 -50.72 22.54
C TYR A 610 -14.02 -50.83 23.82
N LEU A 611 -14.65 -51.13 24.95
CA LEU A 611 -13.98 -51.25 26.25
C LEU A 611 -13.06 -52.48 26.31
N ASP A 612 -13.41 -53.56 25.63
CA ASP A 612 -12.54 -54.75 25.49
C ASP A 612 -11.23 -54.40 24.76
N LYS A 613 -11.26 -53.44 23.82
CA LYS A 613 -10.07 -52.97 23.09
C LYS A 613 -9.36 -51.79 23.75
N HIS A 614 -10.10 -50.95 24.48
CA HIS A 614 -9.60 -49.72 25.07
C HIS A 614 -9.99 -49.65 26.56
N SER A 615 -9.16 -50.27 27.39
CA SER A 615 -9.31 -50.21 28.84
C SER A 615 -9.06 -48.79 29.39
N GLY A 616 -9.81 -48.42 30.45
CA GLY A 616 -9.65 -47.14 31.14
C GLY A 616 -10.32 -45.94 30.48
N ARG A 617 -11.09 -46.12 29.39
CA ARG A 617 -11.88 -45.05 28.75
C ARG A 617 -13.34 -45.12 29.17
N LYS A 618 -14.02 -43.97 29.18
CA LYS A 618 -15.47 -43.86 29.37
C LYS A 618 -16.11 -43.24 28.13
N LEU A 619 -17.15 -43.87 27.61
CA LEU A 619 -17.92 -43.34 26.48
C LEU A 619 -19.09 -42.48 26.98
N SER A 620 -19.36 -41.40 26.27
CA SER A 620 -20.55 -40.55 26.44
C SER A 620 -21.24 -40.42 25.09
N TRP A 621 -22.53 -40.73 25.04
CA TRP A 621 -23.30 -40.77 23.79
C TRP A 621 -24.03 -39.46 23.56
N GLN A 622 -23.83 -38.88 22.38
CA GLN A 622 -24.45 -37.60 22.01
C GLN A 622 -25.54 -37.78 20.96
N GLY A 623 -26.80 -37.74 21.41
CA GLY A 623 -27.98 -37.95 20.53
C GLY A 623 -28.29 -36.80 19.58
N SER A 624 -27.79 -35.59 19.84
CA SER A 624 -28.12 -34.40 19.04
C SER A 624 -27.48 -34.37 17.65
N MET A 625 -26.30 -34.98 17.49
CA MET A 625 -25.48 -34.91 16.27
C MET A 625 -25.60 -36.16 15.37
N GLY A 626 -26.43 -37.14 15.78
CA GLY A 626 -26.62 -38.37 15.02
C GLY A 626 -27.72 -38.28 13.97
N THR A 627 -27.66 -39.19 13.01
CA THR A 627 -28.68 -39.41 11.97
C THR A 627 -29.06 -40.87 11.92
N ALA A 628 -30.31 -41.15 11.56
CA ALA A 628 -30.83 -42.50 11.42
C ALA A 628 -31.69 -42.62 10.17
N ASP A 629 -31.60 -43.76 9.49
CA ASP A 629 -32.45 -44.12 8.36
C ASP A 629 -33.53 -45.10 8.87
N VAL A 630 -34.79 -44.66 8.86
CA VAL A 630 -35.94 -45.43 9.38
C VAL A 630 -36.84 -45.85 8.23
N ARG A 631 -37.14 -47.14 8.11
CA ARG A 631 -38.13 -47.64 7.14
C ARG A 631 -39.53 -47.48 7.70
N ALA A 632 -40.29 -46.55 7.13
CA ALA A 632 -41.67 -46.27 7.52
C ALA A 632 -42.64 -46.94 6.54
N THR A 633 -43.63 -47.66 7.09
CA THR A 633 -44.72 -48.27 6.33
C THR A 633 -46.00 -47.54 6.67
N PHE A 634 -46.67 -46.98 5.66
CA PHE A 634 -47.93 -46.25 5.80
C PHE A 634 -49.05 -47.03 5.13
N THR A 635 -50.04 -47.44 5.91
CA THR A 635 -51.29 -48.04 5.43
C THR A 635 -52.33 -46.95 5.26
N ARG A 636 -52.70 -46.66 4.01
CA ARG A 636 -53.74 -45.66 3.72
C ARG A 636 -55.14 -46.23 3.99
N SER A 637 -56.11 -45.34 4.14
CA SER A 637 -57.53 -45.67 4.27
C SER A 637 -58.13 -46.37 3.04
N ASP A 638 -57.43 -46.34 1.89
CA ASP A 638 -57.77 -47.08 0.66
C ASP A 638 -57.18 -48.51 0.62
N GLY A 639 -56.52 -48.96 1.70
CA GLY A 639 -55.87 -50.26 1.80
C GLY A 639 -54.49 -50.34 1.13
N LYS A 640 -54.00 -49.28 0.47
CA LYS A 640 -52.68 -49.29 -0.17
C LYS A 640 -51.56 -49.07 0.85
N VAL A 641 -50.55 -49.93 0.79
CA VAL A 641 -49.34 -49.85 1.60
C VAL A 641 -48.27 -49.06 0.86
N SER A 642 -47.86 -47.91 1.42
CA SER A 642 -46.75 -47.10 0.92
C SER A 642 -45.54 -47.26 1.82
N ARG A 643 -44.38 -47.61 1.25
CA ARG A 643 -43.12 -47.76 1.98
C ARG A 643 -42.19 -46.60 1.63
N HIS A 644 -41.66 -45.94 2.66
CA HIS A 644 -40.70 -44.85 2.52
C HIS A 644 -39.50 -45.09 3.43
N GLU A 645 -38.32 -44.66 3.00
CA GLU A 645 -37.13 -44.61 3.82
C GLU A 645 -36.92 -43.18 4.30
N LEU A 646 -37.05 -42.95 5.60
CA LEU A 646 -36.95 -41.64 6.23
C LEU A 646 -35.56 -41.45 6.81
N SER A 647 -34.77 -40.57 6.21
CA SER A 647 -33.51 -40.11 6.82
C SER A 647 -33.81 -38.98 7.80
N VAL A 648 -33.70 -39.26 9.09
CA VAL A 648 -34.09 -38.39 10.21
C VAL A 648 -32.91 -38.15 11.16
N SER A 649 -33.03 -37.17 12.06
CA SER A 649 -32.11 -37.04 13.19
C SER A 649 -32.34 -38.18 14.19
N THR A 650 -31.35 -38.47 15.05
CA THR A 650 -31.53 -39.47 16.11
C THR A 650 -32.70 -39.13 17.04
N TYR A 651 -32.88 -37.86 17.42
CA TYR A 651 -34.04 -37.43 18.21
C TYR A 651 -35.37 -37.65 17.49
N ALA A 652 -35.44 -37.35 16.20
CA ALA A 652 -36.64 -37.62 15.41
C ALA A 652 -36.92 -39.13 15.29
N MET A 653 -35.90 -39.99 15.18
CA MET A 653 -36.06 -41.44 15.24
C MET A 653 -36.66 -41.88 16.59
N VAL A 654 -36.11 -41.39 17.71
CA VAL A 654 -36.62 -41.72 19.06
C VAL A 654 -38.09 -41.31 19.19
N ILE A 655 -38.47 -40.13 18.70
CA ILE A 655 -39.87 -39.66 18.72
C ILE A 655 -40.76 -40.57 17.87
N LEU A 656 -40.34 -40.92 16.64
CA LEU A 656 -41.13 -41.75 15.72
C LEU A 656 -41.36 -43.17 16.27
N LEU A 657 -40.35 -43.75 16.94
CA LEU A 657 -40.45 -45.10 17.50
C LEU A 657 -41.48 -45.19 18.64
N LEU A 658 -41.78 -44.09 19.35
CA LEU A 658 -42.84 -44.07 20.37
C LEU A 658 -44.24 -44.34 19.80
N PHE A 659 -44.47 -44.04 18.52
CA PHE A 659 -45.76 -44.23 17.88
C PHE A 659 -45.97 -45.66 17.35
N ASN A 660 -44.96 -46.53 17.40
CA ASN A 660 -45.11 -47.93 16.98
C ASN A 660 -45.92 -48.77 17.99
N ASP A 661 -45.82 -48.44 19.28
CA ASP A 661 -46.51 -49.16 20.36
C ASP A 661 -47.92 -48.62 20.63
N LEU A 662 -48.36 -47.59 19.88
CA LEU A 662 -49.64 -46.92 20.04
C LEU A 662 -50.62 -47.32 18.93
N PRO A 663 -51.92 -47.48 19.23
CA PRO A 663 -52.98 -47.55 18.23
C PRO A 663 -53.00 -46.30 17.34
N ALA A 664 -53.42 -46.45 16.08
CA ALA A 664 -53.38 -45.38 15.07
C ALA A 664 -54.19 -44.11 15.43
N GLU A 665 -55.13 -44.19 16.39
CA GLU A 665 -55.97 -43.07 16.83
C GLU A 665 -55.49 -42.42 18.15
N GLU A 666 -54.47 -42.99 18.80
CA GLU A 666 -53.97 -42.45 20.07
C GLU A 666 -52.98 -41.29 19.82
N SER A 667 -53.08 -40.26 20.64
CA SER A 667 -52.23 -39.07 20.56
C SER A 667 -51.30 -38.99 21.75
N LEU A 668 -50.08 -38.49 21.52
CA LEU A 668 -49.19 -38.08 22.59
C LEU A 668 -49.15 -36.55 22.69
N THR A 669 -49.21 -36.04 23.92
CA THR A 669 -48.94 -34.63 24.21
C THR A 669 -47.44 -34.34 24.16
N TYR A 670 -47.07 -33.06 24.00
CA TYR A 670 -45.67 -32.64 24.09
C TYR A 670 -45.01 -33.07 25.41
N GLU A 671 -45.69 -32.87 26.54
CA GLU A 671 -45.17 -33.22 27.87
C GLU A 671 -44.93 -34.73 28.03
N GLU A 672 -45.83 -35.57 27.49
CA GLU A 672 -45.64 -37.03 27.50
C GLU A 672 -44.44 -37.46 26.65
N ILE A 673 -44.26 -36.85 25.46
CA ILE A 673 -43.10 -37.12 24.61
C ILE A 673 -41.81 -36.68 25.34
N GLN A 674 -41.81 -35.50 25.97
CA GLN A 674 -40.68 -35.02 26.74
C GLN A 674 -40.36 -35.94 27.91
N ALA A 675 -41.35 -36.38 28.68
CA ALA A 675 -41.16 -37.26 29.83
C ALA A 675 -40.62 -38.64 29.42
N ARG A 676 -41.10 -39.20 28.30
CA ARG A 676 -40.67 -40.53 27.80
C ARG A 676 -39.29 -40.50 27.12
N THR A 677 -38.92 -39.41 26.47
CA THR A 677 -37.66 -39.31 25.71
C THR A 677 -36.55 -38.57 26.45
N ARG A 678 -36.90 -37.66 27.36
CA ARG A 678 -36.00 -36.69 28.01
C ARG A 678 -35.16 -35.87 27.03
N ILE A 679 -35.71 -35.57 25.85
CA ILE A 679 -35.07 -34.69 24.87
C ILE A 679 -35.18 -33.23 25.37
N PRO A 680 -34.12 -32.41 25.25
CA PRO A 680 -34.17 -30.99 25.61
C PRO A 680 -35.26 -30.24 24.84
N ASP A 681 -35.97 -29.31 25.49
CA ASP A 681 -37.14 -28.63 24.92
C ASP A 681 -36.87 -27.98 23.56
N ASN A 682 -35.75 -27.25 23.44
CA ASN A 682 -35.38 -26.57 22.20
C ASN A 682 -35.23 -27.55 21.03
N ASP A 683 -34.61 -28.71 21.28
CA ASP A 683 -34.40 -29.72 20.25
C ASP A 683 -35.68 -30.50 19.98
N LEU A 684 -36.47 -30.80 21.02
CA LEU A 684 -37.76 -31.48 20.89
C LEU A 684 -38.73 -30.68 20.03
N ILE A 685 -38.89 -29.38 20.32
CA ILE A 685 -39.73 -28.46 19.54
C ILE A 685 -39.32 -28.46 18.06
N ARG A 686 -38.02 -28.34 17.77
CA ARG A 686 -37.51 -28.31 16.39
C ARG A 686 -37.74 -29.62 15.65
N ASN A 687 -37.50 -30.75 16.29
CA ASN A 687 -37.74 -32.06 15.70
C ASN A 687 -39.24 -32.27 15.45
N LEU A 688 -40.11 -31.89 16.38
CA LEU A 688 -41.56 -31.97 16.22
C LEU A 688 -42.09 -31.04 15.12
N GLN A 689 -41.54 -29.82 14.98
CA GLN A 689 -41.87 -28.94 13.85
C GLN A 689 -41.54 -29.59 12.50
N SER A 690 -40.44 -30.33 12.43
CA SER A 690 -39.98 -31.03 11.21
C SER A 690 -40.89 -32.20 10.84
N LEU A 691 -41.36 -32.92 11.85
CA LEU A 691 -42.17 -34.12 11.69
C LEU A 691 -43.66 -33.82 11.51
N ALA A 692 -44.17 -32.72 12.09
CA ALA A 692 -45.61 -32.45 12.17
C ALA A 692 -46.09 -31.20 11.43
N VAL A 693 -45.30 -30.13 11.39
CA VAL A 693 -45.74 -28.84 10.85
C VAL A 693 -45.43 -28.75 9.34
N ALA A 694 -44.21 -29.14 8.97
CA ALA A 694 -43.69 -29.01 7.60
C ALA A 694 -44.52 -29.80 6.56
N PRO A 695 -45.12 -29.13 5.55
CA PRO A 695 -46.07 -29.78 4.63
C PRO A 695 -45.49 -30.97 3.84
N LYS A 696 -44.21 -30.91 3.50
CA LYS A 696 -43.52 -31.94 2.70
C LYS A 696 -43.06 -33.16 3.52
N THR A 697 -42.97 -33.02 4.84
CA THR A 697 -42.40 -34.04 5.76
C THR A 697 -43.34 -34.35 6.92
N ARG A 698 -44.64 -34.11 6.74
CA ARG A 698 -45.69 -34.30 7.74
C ARG A 698 -45.97 -35.79 8.00
N VAL A 699 -45.08 -36.44 8.73
CA VAL A 699 -45.23 -37.83 9.19
C VAL A 699 -46.14 -37.91 10.41
N LEU A 700 -46.18 -36.84 11.22
CA LEU A 700 -47.10 -36.67 12.33
C LEU A 700 -48.13 -35.58 12.01
N LYS A 701 -49.33 -35.64 12.57
CA LYS A 701 -50.30 -34.54 12.58
C LYS A 701 -50.27 -33.85 13.93
N LYS A 702 -50.47 -32.54 13.93
CA LYS A 702 -50.51 -31.71 15.12
C LYS A 702 -51.90 -31.11 15.29
N GLU A 703 -52.41 -31.11 16.52
CA GLU A 703 -53.66 -30.45 16.90
C GLU A 703 -53.44 -29.57 18.16
N PRO A 704 -53.80 -28.27 18.11
CA PRO A 704 -54.22 -27.48 16.96
C PRO A 704 -53.06 -27.21 15.97
N MET A 705 -53.37 -27.08 14.69
CA MET A 705 -52.35 -26.86 13.65
C MET A 705 -51.82 -25.41 13.71
N SER A 706 -50.56 -25.25 14.12
CA SER A 706 -49.87 -23.95 14.17
C SER A 706 -48.38 -24.10 13.85
N LYS A 707 -47.67 -22.99 13.59
CA LYS A 707 -46.22 -22.99 13.36
C LYS A 707 -45.40 -23.30 14.62
N ASP A 708 -45.88 -22.87 15.78
CA ASP A 708 -45.17 -22.97 17.05
C ASP A 708 -45.66 -24.15 17.86
N VAL A 709 -44.74 -24.97 18.39
CA VAL A 709 -45.09 -26.11 19.27
C VAL A 709 -45.20 -25.62 20.71
N LYS A 710 -46.36 -25.84 21.33
CA LYS A 710 -46.68 -25.53 22.72
C LYS A 710 -46.75 -26.82 23.55
N PRO A 711 -46.57 -26.73 24.89
CA PRO A 711 -46.66 -27.89 25.78
C PRO A 711 -48.01 -28.63 25.76
N THR A 712 -49.09 -27.93 25.42
CA THR A 712 -50.45 -28.51 25.36
C THR A 712 -50.78 -29.18 24.02
N ASP A 713 -49.88 -29.13 23.03
CA ASP A 713 -50.17 -29.60 21.68
C ASP A 713 -50.16 -31.14 21.62
N ARG A 714 -51.07 -31.71 20.83
CA ARG A 714 -51.21 -33.16 20.64
C ARG A 714 -50.68 -33.59 19.28
N PHE A 715 -49.97 -34.71 19.25
CA PHE A 715 -49.37 -35.29 18.07
C PHE A 715 -49.96 -36.67 17.76
N PHE A 716 -50.33 -36.88 16.50
CA PHE A 716 -50.95 -38.10 16.00
C PHE A 716 -50.13 -38.69 14.84
N TYR A 717 -50.24 -39.99 14.62
CA TYR A 717 -49.69 -40.63 13.42
C TYR A 717 -50.43 -40.18 12.14
N ASN A 718 -49.71 -39.79 11.09
CA ASN A 718 -50.32 -39.40 9.81
C ASN A 718 -50.37 -40.57 8.81
N ALA A 719 -51.46 -41.35 8.83
CA ALA A 719 -51.72 -42.40 7.82
C ALA A 719 -51.85 -41.87 6.37
N GLY A 720 -52.10 -40.57 6.20
CA GLY A 720 -52.28 -39.91 4.90
C GLY A 720 -51.00 -39.35 4.28
N PHE A 721 -49.82 -39.64 4.83
CA PHE A 721 -48.55 -39.12 4.31
C PHE A 721 -48.31 -39.57 2.85
N LYS A 722 -47.89 -38.64 1.99
CA LYS A 722 -47.54 -38.90 0.59
C LYS A 722 -46.26 -38.16 0.23
N SER A 723 -45.30 -38.89 -0.35
CA SER A 723 -44.09 -38.33 -0.94
C SER A 723 -43.94 -38.82 -2.38
N GLN A 724 -43.37 -37.97 -3.25
CA GLN A 724 -42.97 -38.37 -4.61
C GLN A 724 -41.72 -39.25 -4.62
N PHE A 725 -40.93 -39.22 -3.53
CA PHE A 725 -39.65 -39.92 -3.41
C PHE A 725 -39.76 -41.09 -2.43
N PHE A 726 -39.13 -42.21 -2.78
CA PHE A 726 -38.99 -43.37 -1.89
C PHE A 726 -38.13 -43.03 -0.66
N LYS A 727 -36.97 -42.40 -0.86
CA LYS A 727 -36.11 -41.88 0.21
C LYS A 727 -36.45 -40.41 0.49
N VAL A 728 -36.90 -40.14 1.71
CA VAL A 728 -37.30 -38.80 2.17
C VAL A 728 -36.34 -38.35 3.25
N ARG A 729 -35.61 -37.26 3.01
CA ARG A 729 -34.74 -36.66 4.01
C ARG A 729 -35.51 -35.63 4.83
N ILE A 730 -35.78 -35.96 6.08
CA ILE A 730 -36.42 -35.06 7.03
C ILE A 730 -35.31 -34.39 7.84
N GLY A 731 -34.87 -33.23 7.34
CA GLY A 731 -33.95 -32.38 8.09
C GLY A 731 -34.66 -31.70 9.26
N VAL A 732 -33.95 -31.52 10.37
CA VAL A 732 -34.46 -30.72 11.50
C VAL A 732 -34.68 -29.28 11.03
N VAL A 733 -35.89 -28.75 11.26
CA VAL A 733 -36.30 -27.38 10.97
C VAL A 733 -35.27 -26.46 11.61
N SER A 734 -34.53 -25.80 10.74
CA SER A 734 -33.22 -25.25 11.06
C SER A 734 -33.34 -24.01 11.92
N GLY A 735 -33.29 -24.19 13.23
CA GLY A 735 -32.84 -23.16 14.18
C GLY A 735 -31.31 -23.08 14.32
N GLY A 736 -30.54 -23.66 13.40
CA GLY A 736 -29.07 -23.73 13.52
C GLY A 736 -28.37 -24.39 12.34
N GLY A 737 -28.60 -23.89 11.11
CA GLY A 737 -27.58 -24.08 10.07
C GLY A 737 -26.29 -23.33 10.47
N ASN A 738 -25.24 -23.40 9.65
CA ASN A 738 -24.11 -22.45 9.74
C ASN A 738 -24.64 -21.06 9.34
N LYS A 739 -25.40 -20.48 10.26
CA LYS A 739 -25.98 -19.14 10.21
C LYS A 739 -25.05 -18.25 11.00
N VAL A 740 -25.01 -16.99 10.60
CA VAL A 740 -24.44 -15.93 11.42
C VAL A 740 -25.13 -16.00 12.80
N GLU A 741 -24.33 -16.02 13.87
CA GLU A 741 -24.84 -16.08 15.24
C GLU A 741 -25.73 -14.86 15.51
N ASN A 742 -26.86 -15.09 16.17
CA ASN A 742 -27.69 -13.99 16.63
C ASN A 742 -26.91 -13.17 17.68
N GLN A 743 -27.28 -11.89 17.87
CA GLN A 743 -26.57 -11.00 18.79
C GLN A 743 -26.44 -11.54 20.22
N SER A 744 -27.41 -12.32 20.70
CA SER A 744 -27.35 -12.99 22.00
C SER A 744 -26.39 -14.18 22.02
N GLU A 745 -26.40 -15.01 20.98
CA GLU A 745 -25.52 -16.18 20.85
C GLU A 745 -24.06 -15.72 20.75
N ARG A 746 -23.84 -14.67 19.96
CA ARG A 746 -22.52 -14.06 19.79
C ARG A 746 -21.96 -13.53 21.11
N LYS A 747 -22.76 -12.81 21.91
CA LYS A 747 -22.33 -12.32 23.23
C LYS A 747 -21.93 -13.47 24.15
N GLU A 748 -22.63 -14.60 24.06
CA GLU A 748 -22.29 -15.81 24.82
C GLU A 748 -20.97 -16.42 24.34
N THR A 749 -20.78 -16.55 23.02
CA THR A 749 -19.52 -17.02 22.41
C THR A 749 -18.35 -16.12 22.80
N GLU A 750 -18.51 -14.79 22.72
CA GLU A 750 -17.50 -13.82 23.14
C GLU A 750 -17.19 -13.90 24.64
N LYS A 751 -18.19 -14.09 25.49
CA LYS A 751 -17.99 -14.27 26.93
C LYS A 751 -17.15 -15.51 27.21
N LYS A 752 -17.50 -16.65 26.62
CA LYS A 752 -16.75 -17.91 26.76
C LYS A 752 -15.32 -17.77 26.25
N MET A 753 -15.14 -17.14 25.10
CA MET A 753 -13.82 -16.85 24.56
C MET A 753 -13.01 -15.96 25.51
N ASN A 754 -13.61 -14.92 26.09
CA ASN A 754 -12.92 -14.06 27.06
C ASN A 754 -12.50 -14.81 28.35
N GLU A 755 -13.28 -15.82 28.76
CA GLU A 755 -12.90 -16.71 29.86
C GLU A 755 -11.69 -17.60 29.46
N GLU A 756 -11.70 -18.20 28.27
CA GLU A 756 -10.56 -18.98 27.73
C GLU A 756 -9.29 -18.12 27.54
N ARG A 757 -9.44 -16.89 27.02
CA ARG A 757 -8.36 -15.89 26.93
C ARG A 757 -7.79 -15.61 28.32
N GLY A 758 -8.66 -15.46 29.32
CA GLY A 758 -8.27 -15.28 30.72
C GLY A 758 -7.39 -16.40 31.25
N SER A 759 -7.79 -17.66 31.08
CA SER A 759 -6.98 -18.82 31.48
C SER A 759 -5.66 -18.92 30.70
N THR A 760 -5.66 -18.54 29.41
CA THR A 760 -4.45 -18.52 28.59
C THR A 760 -3.47 -17.44 29.05
N ILE A 761 -3.97 -16.26 29.41
CA ILE A 761 -3.17 -15.17 30.00
C ILE A 761 -2.56 -15.62 31.33
N GLU A 762 -3.35 -16.23 32.23
CA GLU A 762 -2.84 -16.75 33.50
C GLU A 762 -1.69 -17.75 33.28
N ALA A 763 -1.88 -18.70 32.36
CA ALA A 763 -0.84 -19.68 32.04
C ALA A 763 0.43 -19.04 31.43
N ALA A 764 0.29 -17.98 30.63
CA ALA A 764 1.42 -17.23 30.08
C ALA A 764 2.17 -16.47 31.17
N VAL A 765 1.46 -15.73 32.04
CA VAL A 765 2.04 -15.00 33.17
C VAL A 765 2.80 -15.94 34.09
N VAL A 766 2.20 -17.08 34.49
CA VAL A 766 2.86 -18.07 35.34
C VAL A 766 4.11 -18.64 34.68
N ARG A 767 4.08 -18.92 33.38
CA ARG A 767 5.25 -19.45 32.64
C ARG A 767 6.42 -18.45 32.62
N ILE A 768 6.13 -17.19 32.31
CA ILE A 768 7.12 -16.10 32.29
C ILE A 768 7.71 -15.90 33.68
N MET A 769 6.85 -15.76 34.70
CA MET A 769 7.27 -15.52 36.08
C MET A 769 8.04 -16.71 36.67
N LYS A 770 7.67 -17.95 36.32
CA LYS A 770 8.42 -19.14 36.71
C LYS A 770 9.86 -19.15 36.16
N GLN A 771 10.05 -18.65 34.93
CA GLN A 771 11.36 -18.59 34.28
C GLN A 771 12.20 -17.40 34.79
N ARG A 772 11.60 -16.21 34.91
CA ARG A 772 12.30 -14.97 35.28
C ARG A 772 12.46 -14.80 36.79
N LYS A 773 11.61 -15.44 37.59
CA LYS A 773 11.49 -15.37 39.07
C LYS A 773 11.15 -13.99 39.63
N LYS A 774 11.74 -12.92 39.11
CA LYS A 774 11.42 -11.52 39.44
C LYS A 774 11.32 -10.72 38.15
N LEU A 775 10.29 -9.89 38.01
CA LEU A 775 10.10 -9.07 36.81
C LEU A 775 9.35 -7.78 37.13
N VAL A 776 9.75 -6.69 36.48
CA VAL A 776 9.08 -5.38 36.58
C VAL A 776 7.74 -5.44 35.83
N HIS A 777 6.71 -4.77 36.35
CA HIS A 777 5.35 -4.77 35.77
C HIS A 777 5.35 -4.44 34.27
N ALA A 778 6.05 -3.38 33.86
CA ALA A 778 6.13 -2.97 32.45
C ALA A 778 6.79 -4.04 31.57
N GLN A 779 7.82 -4.72 32.07
CA GLN A 779 8.49 -5.80 31.34
C GLN A 779 7.61 -7.06 31.27
N LEU A 780 6.91 -7.39 32.36
CA LEU A 780 5.94 -8.49 32.38
C LEU A 780 4.83 -8.27 31.36
N LEU A 781 4.25 -7.06 31.30
CA LEU A 781 3.24 -6.74 30.30
C LEU A 781 3.77 -6.91 28.88
N THR A 782 4.96 -6.38 28.58
CA THR A 782 5.57 -6.50 27.24
C THR A 782 5.87 -7.96 26.87
N GLU A 783 6.38 -8.78 27.79
CA GLU A 783 6.61 -10.21 27.52
C GLU A 783 5.30 -10.99 27.33
N VAL A 784 4.26 -10.71 28.13
CA VAL A 784 2.93 -11.34 28.00
C VAL A 784 2.27 -10.95 26.68
N LEU A 785 2.28 -9.66 26.32
CA LEU A 785 1.74 -9.17 25.05
C LEU A 785 2.49 -9.80 23.88
N GLY A 786 3.83 -9.83 23.91
CA GLY A 786 4.64 -10.44 22.85
C GLY A 786 4.38 -11.94 22.67
N GLN A 787 4.18 -12.69 23.77
CA GLN A 787 3.87 -14.11 23.70
C GLN A 787 2.46 -14.38 23.15
N LEU A 788 1.48 -13.53 23.47
CA LEU A 788 0.08 -13.71 23.10
C LEU A 788 -0.30 -13.10 21.75
N ALA A 789 0.47 -12.13 21.23
CA ALA A 789 0.22 -11.43 19.96
C ALA A 789 0.09 -12.36 18.74
N SER A 790 0.62 -13.58 18.82
CA SER A 790 0.45 -14.59 17.77
C SER A 790 -0.99 -15.15 17.67
N ARG A 791 -1.78 -15.04 18.75
CA ARG A 791 -3.11 -15.64 18.89
C ARG A 791 -4.25 -14.62 18.92
N PHE A 792 -4.11 -13.57 19.72
CA PHE A 792 -5.09 -12.49 19.88
C PHE A 792 -4.43 -11.25 20.48
N ASP A 793 -5.10 -10.11 20.39
CA ASP A 793 -4.65 -8.86 21.03
C ASP A 793 -5.21 -8.77 22.47
N PRO A 794 -4.38 -8.97 23.52
CA PRO A 794 -4.88 -9.03 24.90
C PRO A 794 -5.16 -7.63 25.44
N ASP A 795 -6.36 -7.43 26.02
CA ASP A 795 -6.65 -6.21 26.78
C ASP A 795 -5.75 -6.13 28.03
N VAL A 796 -5.01 -5.02 28.16
CA VAL A 796 -4.15 -4.73 29.31
C VAL A 796 -4.93 -4.76 30.63
N SER A 797 -6.20 -4.33 30.63
CA SER A 797 -7.07 -4.42 31.81
C SER A 797 -7.31 -5.89 32.21
N MET A 798 -7.53 -6.76 31.23
CA MET A 798 -7.69 -8.20 31.47
C MET A 798 -6.40 -8.79 32.05
N ILE A 799 -5.22 -8.45 31.53
CA ILE A 799 -3.94 -8.92 32.08
C ILE A 799 -3.79 -8.48 33.54
N LYS A 800 -4.05 -7.21 33.85
CA LYS A 800 -3.97 -6.69 35.23
C LYS A 800 -4.89 -7.46 36.17
N LYS A 801 -6.15 -7.65 35.79
CA LYS A 801 -7.12 -8.42 36.59
C LYS A 801 -6.66 -9.86 36.83
N ARG A 802 -6.02 -10.49 35.85
CA ARG A 802 -5.49 -11.85 35.96
C ARG A 802 -4.23 -11.91 36.83
N ILE A 803 -3.39 -10.89 36.81
CA ILE A 803 -2.25 -10.77 37.74
C ILE A 803 -2.75 -10.66 39.19
N GLU A 804 -3.75 -9.82 39.47
CA GLU A 804 -4.35 -9.76 40.83
C GLU A 804 -4.90 -11.11 41.26
N SER A 805 -5.63 -11.80 40.39
CA SER A 805 -6.14 -13.14 40.69
C SER A 805 -5.03 -14.17 40.94
N LEU A 806 -3.84 -14.02 40.36
CA LEU A 806 -2.69 -14.88 40.61
C LEU A 806 -1.97 -14.53 41.92
N ILE A 807 -2.02 -13.27 42.35
CA ILE A 807 -1.53 -12.82 43.66
C ILE A 807 -2.45 -13.37 44.76
N ASP A 808 -3.78 -13.25 44.59
CA ASP A 808 -4.77 -13.81 45.53
C ASP A 808 -4.65 -15.33 45.68
N ARG A 809 -4.17 -16.02 44.64
CA ARG A 809 -3.91 -17.46 44.62
C ARG A 809 -2.47 -17.84 45.01
N GLU A 810 -1.69 -16.89 45.52
CA GLU A 810 -0.33 -17.09 46.01
C GLU A 810 0.67 -17.63 44.97
N TYR A 811 0.42 -17.44 43.67
CA TYR A 811 1.41 -17.75 42.62
C TYR A 811 2.45 -16.64 42.46
N LEU A 812 2.05 -15.40 42.76
CA LEU A 812 2.85 -14.19 42.61
C LEU A 812 2.76 -13.34 43.88
N GLU A 813 3.82 -12.60 44.17
CA GLU A 813 3.88 -11.65 45.27
C GLU A 813 4.40 -10.30 44.77
N ARG A 814 3.91 -9.21 45.36
CA ARG A 814 4.43 -7.86 45.10
C ARG A 814 5.69 -7.64 45.91
N ILE A 815 6.78 -7.22 45.27
CA ILE A 815 8.01 -6.87 45.97
C ILE A 815 7.80 -5.51 46.64
N ALA A 816 7.71 -5.51 47.98
CA ALA A 816 7.66 -4.29 48.76
C ALA A 816 8.89 -3.40 48.48
N ASP A 817 8.69 -2.09 48.42
CA ASP A 817 9.73 -1.07 48.20
C ASP A 817 10.48 -1.14 46.85
N SER A 818 9.87 -1.72 45.81
CA SER A 818 10.41 -1.67 44.43
C SER A 818 9.86 -0.47 43.63
N ASP A 819 10.77 0.41 43.20
CA ASP A 819 10.50 1.45 42.19
C ASP A 819 11.45 1.27 40.99
N PRO A 820 10.99 0.80 39.82
CA PRO A 820 9.59 0.58 39.42
C PRO A 820 8.92 -0.69 39.99
N PRO A 821 7.57 -0.77 40.01
CA PRO A 821 6.82 -1.88 40.61
C PRO A 821 7.20 -3.25 40.04
N ALA A 822 7.54 -4.21 40.90
CA ALA A 822 7.97 -5.54 40.51
C ALA A 822 7.21 -6.67 41.21
N TYR A 823 7.14 -7.82 40.54
CA TYR A 823 6.55 -9.05 41.05
C TYR A 823 7.61 -10.11 41.27
N SER A 824 7.39 -10.98 42.26
CA SER A 824 8.17 -12.19 42.53
C SER A 824 7.29 -13.43 42.34
N TYR A 825 7.87 -14.51 41.83
CA TYR A 825 7.21 -15.82 41.74
C TYR A 825 7.41 -16.60 43.04
N VAL A 826 6.31 -17.09 43.62
CA VAL A 826 6.29 -17.66 44.99
C VAL A 826 6.32 -19.19 45.00
N ALA A 827 5.90 -19.82 43.90
CA ALA A 827 5.70 -21.28 43.80
C ALA A 827 6.89 -22.10 43.26
#